data_AF-A0A518IJQ4-F1
#
_entry.id   AF-A0A518IJQ4-F1
#
_cell.length_a   1.000
_cell.length_b   1.000
_cell.length_c   1.000
_cell.angle_alpha   90.00
_cell.angle_beta   90.00
_cell.angle_gamma   90.00
#
_symmetry.space_group_name_H-M   'P 1'
#
loop_
_entity.id
_entity.type
_entity.pdbx_description
1 polymer ?
#
loop_
_entity_poly.entity_id
_entity_poly.type
_entity_poly.pdbx_seq_one_letter_code
_entity_poly.pdbx_strand_id
1 'polypeptide(L)'
;MTSLDPSPLIATQREVTVTEVREILEADRKREQRVAGLLDEHRSRVTRLSQPALLRIVAVSIGLVLTTALGTVSLADTELVGSAQPNATTQKSEQNQPRKTDVSAKQADGNDNTDATAVPLDQHFVYTGRVVNSQGQPVAGTTINVVNTSNERASVDSDGIVSSHKSLNQVRTNADGTFRVEFDDWWTRYHRERKQRQPQRLSGSSPGTILVVTAPGHAPEWISTVDDPHDKPLQIRLRKNTPAIRGQLVNQAGVGIAGLSVSLVSLWSAEDGAVDRWLQELPDLRKQGQLPSYENKILQDSHRSRQGQFPQKTHVTANTPGFPSTFKTDREGRFEIPDIGKDRLAILKIEGPGVTTQLIAVVTRKMEPVQARPIEVRGPVDATYYGADFRMVMEPDLVVEGVVCDRDTGAPIAARLTVFRVVSRVKRPGFQINRLRNLDLDSMTDANGKYRIEGLPRNSELTLNVMPEGDQPYFRTEFRLAEPDGGRELITLDVKLRRGVLFRGTLTEKQTGKPIPNARFDYFPLRTNPNASQYLRYQGNTSSSVRPMRQRFKSAEDGSFSLIGIPGKGIIAVQINNPVYPRGAGLEQLKDLINKKRGTLNTFDHCSITSYQLLKLVTVPSGASEMKVDLQADLGTVKVPAKK
;
A
#
# COMPACT_ATOMS: atom_id res chain seq x y z
N MET A 1 -58.60 26.64 24.92
CA MET A 1 -58.82 27.95 24.28
C MET A 1 -57.58 28.22 23.45
N THR A 2 -57.62 27.88 22.15
CA THR A 2 -57.94 28.78 21.02
C THR A 2 -56.84 29.79 20.73
N SER A 3 -56.31 29.93 19.50
CA SER A 3 -56.43 29.10 18.28
C SER A 3 -55.28 29.50 17.36
N LEU A 4 -54.68 28.53 16.64
CA LEU A 4 -53.68 28.84 15.61
C LEU A 4 -54.37 29.40 14.36
N ASP A 5 -53.85 30.52 13.86
CA ASP A 5 -54.28 31.17 12.62
C ASP A 5 -53.34 30.74 11.46
N PRO A 6 -53.83 30.11 10.37
CA PRO A 6 -53.01 29.61 9.28
C PRO A 6 -53.08 30.47 8.01
N SER A 7 -51.93 30.79 7.41
CA SER A 7 -51.80 31.46 6.10
C SER A 7 -50.39 31.26 5.52
N PRO A 8 -50.20 31.21 4.18
CA PRO A 8 -50.45 29.96 3.47
C PRO A 8 -49.26 29.47 2.62
N LEU A 9 -49.17 28.14 2.45
CA LEU A 9 -48.26 27.51 1.49
C LEU A 9 -48.85 27.58 0.08
N ILE A 10 -48.22 28.35 -0.82
CA ILE A 10 -48.49 28.29 -2.25
C ILE A 10 -47.84 27.02 -2.82
N ALA A 11 -48.66 25.99 -3.04
CA ALA A 11 -48.27 24.79 -3.78
C ALA A 11 -48.87 24.84 -5.19
N THR A 12 -48.03 25.09 -6.21
CA THR A 12 -48.42 25.01 -7.62
C THR A 12 -48.65 23.57 -8.03
N GLN A 13 -49.90 23.08 -7.91
CA GLN A 13 -50.31 21.85 -8.58
C GLN A 13 -50.33 22.07 -10.09
N ARG A 14 -49.51 21.30 -10.80
CA ARG A 14 -49.51 21.23 -12.26
C ARG A 14 -50.46 20.10 -12.66
N GLU A 15 -51.61 20.44 -13.25
CA GLU A 15 -52.51 19.43 -13.81
C GLU A 15 -51.81 18.67 -14.95
N VAL A 16 -51.63 17.37 -14.77
CA VAL A 16 -51.06 16.48 -15.78
C VAL A 16 -52.15 16.16 -16.80
N THR A 17 -51.86 16.40 -18.08
CA THR A 17 -52.87 16.20 -19.12
C THR A 17 -53.07 14.73 -19.45
N VAL A 18 -54.28 14.36 -19.90
CA VAL A 18 -54.60 12.98 -20.33
C VAL A 18 -53.64 12.48 -21.42
N THR A 19 -53.08 13.40 -22.22
CA THR A 19 -52.06 13.11 -23.24
C THR A 19 -50.73 12.64 -22.63
N GLU A 20 -50.21 13.31 -21.60
CA GLU A 20 -48.96 12.92 -20.92
C GLU A 20 -49.09 11.54 -20.25
N VAL A 21 -50.23 11.25 -19.63
CA VAL A 21 -50.51 9.91 -19.05
C VAL A 21 -50.49 8.83 -20.13
N ARG A 22 -51.00 9.13 -21.34
CA ARG A 22 -51.03 8.20 -22.47
C ARG A 22 -49.64 7.92 -23.04
N GLU A 23 -48.78 8.93 -23.13
CA GLU A 23 -47.39 8.77 -23.56
C GLU A 23 -46.56 7.95 -22.55
N ILE A 24 -46.77 8.16 -21.25
CA ILE A 24 -46.11 7.37 -20.18
C ILE A 24 -46.51 5.88 -20.29
N LEU A 25 -47.80 5.60 -20.47
CA LEU A 25 -48.31 4.22 -20.64
C LEU A 25 -47.79 3.54 -21.93
N GLU A 26 -47.65 4.29 -23.04
CA GLU A 26 -47.01 3.76 -24.24
C GLU A 26 -45.51 3.50 -24.05
N ALA A 27 -44.81 4.37 -23.32
CA ALA A 27 -43.39 4.21 -23.04
C ALA A 27 -43.13 2.97 -22.18
N ASP A 28 -43.95 2.73 -21.15
CA ASP A 28 -43.82 1.56 -20.28
C ASP A 28 -44.19 0.27 -21.00
N ARG A 29 -45.27 0.25 -21.81
CA ARG A 29 -45.60 -0.89 -22.67
C ARG A 29 -44.47 -1.22 -23.67
N LYS A 30 -43.82 -0.21 -24.25
CA LYS A 30 -42.62 -0.39 -25.10
C LYS A 30 -41.40 -0.89 -24.30
N ARG A 31 -41.35 -0.64 -22.98
CA ARG A 31 -40.29 -1.10 -22.08
C ARG A 31 -40.50 -2.56 -21.67
N GLU A 32 -41.71 -2.93 -21.28
CA GLU A 32 -42.11 -4.32 -20.98
C GLU A 32 -41.89 -5.25 -22.18
N GLN A 33 -42.28 -4.83 -23.39
CA GLN A 33 -42.03 -5.60 -24.61
C GLN A 33 -40.53 -5.84 -24.90
N ARG A 34 -39.66 -4.88 -24.54
CA ARG A 34 -38.19 -5.06 -24.65
C ARG A 34 -37.64 -5.98 -23.57
N VAL A 35 -38.17 -5.93 -22.35
CA VAL A 35 -37.77 -6.81 -21.24
C VAL A 35 -38.20 -8.25 -21.51
N ALA A 36 -39.44 -8.47 -21.98
CA ALA A 36 -39.92 -9.78 -22.40
C ALA A 36 -39.05 -10.38 -23.54
N GLY A 37 -38.68 -9.56 -24.53
CA GLY A 37 -37.77 -9.98 -25.61
C GLY A 37 -36.32 -10.27 -25.20
N LEU A 38 -35.90 -9.88 -23.99
CA LEU A 38 -34.57 -10.18 -23.42
C LEU A 38 -34.56 -11.44 -22.54
N LEU A 39 -35.71 -11.86 -22.05
CA LEU A 39 -35.92 -13.02 -21.16
C LEU A 39 -36.38 -14.29 -21.90
N ASP A 40 -36.58 -14.24 -23.22
CA ASP A 40 -36.86 -15.41 -24.06
C ASP A 40 -35.63 -16.33 -24.17
N GLU A 41 -35.59 -17.37 -23.33
CA GLU A 41 -34.49 -18.35 -23.27
C GLU A 41 -34.40 -19.26 -24.52
N HIS A 42 -35.41 -19.26 -25.40
CA HIS A 42 -35.41 -20.07 -26.62
C HIS A 42 -34.72 -19.39 -27.82
N ARG A 43 -34.27 -18.12 -27.70
CA ARG A 43 -33.52 -17.43 -28.77
C ARG A 43 -32.01 -17.70 -28.74
N SER A 44 -31.55 -18.48 -29.72
CA SER A 44 -30.12 -18.71 -29.99
C SER A 44 -29.34 -17.40 -30.23
N ARG A 45 -28.35 -17.12 -29.38
CA ARG A 45 -27.55 -15.87 -29.39
C ARG A 45 -26.30 -15.94 -30.27
N VAL A 46 -26.40 -16.51 -31.48
CA VAL A 46 -25.34 -16.44 -32.48
C VAL A 46 -25.57 -15.22 -33.38
N THR A 47 -24.69 -14.22 -33.28
CA THR A 47 -24.73 -13.01 -34.11
C THR A 47 -24.49 -13.35 -35.58
N ARG A 48 -25.56 -13.50 -36.37
CA ARG A 48 -25.49 -13.50 -37.83
C ARG A 48 -25.21 -12.08 -38.32
N LEU A 49 -23.96 -11.82 -38.69
CA LEU A 49 -23.59 -10.62 -39.45
C LEU A 49 -24.37 -10.59 -40.77
N SER A 50 -24.99 -9.46 -41.08
CA SER A 50 -25.69 -9.27 -42.34
C SER A 50 -24.69 -9.20 -43.50
N GLN A 51 -25.04 -9.75 -44.67
CA GLN A 51 -24.22 -9.67 -45.89
C GLN A 51 -23.64 -8.26 -46.18
N PRO A 52 -24.38 -7.15 -46.11
CA PRO A 52 -23.81 -5.81 -46.33
C PRO A 52 -22.76 -5.40 -45.27
N ALA A 53 -22.83 -5.90 -44.03
CA ALA A 53 -21.78 -5.66 -43.04
C ALA A 53 -20.50 -6.46 -43.36
N LEU A 54 -20.65 -7.69 -43.84
CA LEU A 54 -19.53 -8.55 -44.22
C LEU A 54 -18.79 -8.01 -45.47
N LEU A 55 -19.54 -7.52 -46.47
CA LEU A 55 -18.97 -6.84 -47.65
C LEU A 55 -18.16 -5.58 -47.30
N ARG A 56 -18.61 -4.79 -46.33
CA ARG A 56 -17.86 -3.59 -45.87
C ARG A 56 -16.53 -3.95 -45.23
N ILE A 57 -16.48 -5.04 -44.44
CA ILE A 57 -15.24 -5.52 -43.82
C ILE A 57 -14.24 -5.96 -44.89
N VAL A 58 -14.67 -6.71 -45.91
CA VAL A 58 -13.82 -7.15 -47.02
C VAL A 58 -13.29 -5.95 -47.83
N ALA A 59 -14.12 -4.95 -48.12
CA ALA A 59 -13.71 -3.76 -48.87
C ALA A 59 -12.60 -2.96 -48.14
N VAL A 60 -12.70 -2.79 -46.82
CA VAL A 60 -11.66 -2.13 -46.01
C VAL A 60 -10.36 -2.94 -46.01
N SER A 61 -10.43 -4.28 -45.98
CA SER A 61 -9.25 -5.14 -46.05
C SER A 61 -8.51 -5.04 -47.39
N ILE A 62 -9.22 -4.90 -48.51
CA ILE A 62 -8.62 -4.76 -49.85
C ILE A 62 -7.92 -3.39 -50.00
N GLY A 63 -8.54 -2.32 -49.48
CA GLY A 63 -7.95 -0.98 -49.51
C GLY A 63 -6.60 -0.87 -48.78
N LEU A 64 -6.41 -1.63 -47.70
CA LEU A 64 -5.17 -1.61 -46.90
C LEU A 64 -3.99 -2.33 -47.58
N VAL A 65 -4.24 -3.23 -48.54
CA VAL A 65 -3.21 -4.02 -49.24
C VAL A 65 -2.68 -3.26 -50.48
N LEU A 66 -3.47 -2.35 -51.05
CA LEU A 66 -3.09 -1.58 -52.24
C LEU A 66 -2.14 -0.39 -51.95
N THR A 67 -2.02 0.06 -50.69
CA THR A 67 -1.14 1.18 -50.32
C THR A 67 0.34 0.79 -50.14
N THR A 68 0.70 -0.49 -50.19
CA THR A 68 2.09 -0.96 -49.98
C THR A 68 2.81 -1.39 -51.27
N ALA A 69 2.21 -1.21 -52.45
CA ALA A 69 2.72 -1.77 -53.71
C ALA A 69 3.20 -0.74 -54.76
N LEU A 70 3.08 0.57 -54.49
CA LEU A 70 3.47 1.63 -55.44
C LEU A 70 4.21 2.75 -54.69
N GLY A 71 5.54 2.82 -54.83
CA GLY A 71 6.32 3.87 -54.15
C GLY A 71 7.85 3.77 -54.12
N THR A 72 8.50 2.91 -54.90
CA THR A 72 9.97 2.87 -55.01
C THR A 72 10.45 3.14 -56.43
N VAL A 73 10.79 4.40 -56.74
CA VAL A 73 11.74 4.78 -57.80
C VAL A 73 12.63 5.90 -57.27
N SER A 74 13.92 5.83 -57.59
CA SER A 74 15.01 6.66 -57.04
C SER A 74 15.47 7.75 -58.03
N LEU A 75 16.24 8.72 -57.52
CA LEU A 75 17.40 9.44 -58.10
C LEU A 75 17.69 10.65 -57.17
N ALA A 76 18.80 10.66 -56.42
CA ALA A 76 20.12 11.19 -56.79
C ALA A 76 20.16 12.74 -56.81
N ASP A 77 21.15 13.45 -56.25
CA ASP A 77 22.46 13.01 -55.73
C ASP A 77 23.06 14.00 -54.69
N THR A 78 24.10 13.54 -53.96
CA THR A 78 25.25 14.25 -53.30
C THR A 78 25.13 15.72 -52.79
N GLU A 79 25.75 16.17 -51.68
CA GLU A 79 26.74 15.65 -50.70
C GLU A 79 26.74 16.61 -49.45
N LEU A 80 27.46 16.49 -48.32
CA LEU A 80 28.43 15.54 -47.70
C LEU A 80 28.34 15.75 -46.13
N VAL A 81 29.27 15.13 -45.38
CA VAL A 81 29.64 15.30 -43.95
C VAL A 81 28.51 15.15 -42.89
N GLY A 82 28.45 14.09 -42.07
CA GLY A 82 29.23 12.84 -42.05
C GLY A 82 29.97 12.60 -40.72
N SER A 83 29.34 11.84 -39.81
CA SER A 83 29.93 10.81 -38.93
C SER A 83 28.96 10.49 -37.77
N ALA A 84 28.92 9.31 -37.15
CA ALA A 84 29.12 7.91 -37.54
C ALA A 84 29.05 7.10 -36.23
N GLN A 85 28.07 6.20 -36.11
CA GLN A 85 28.15 4.99 -35.27
C GLN A 85 27.63 3.86 -36.15
N PRO A 86 28.17 2.64 -36.01
CA PRO A 86 27.38 1.62 -35.33
C PRO A 86 28.17 0.59 -34.51
N ASN A 87 27.42 -0.20 -33.72
CA ASN A 87 27.92 -1.29 -32.89
C ASN A 87 28.44 -2.49 -33.71
N ALA A 88 29.35 -3.26 -33.12
CA ALA A 88 29.72 -4.60 -33.58
C ALA A 88 29.19 -5.69 -32.63
N THR A 89 28.83 -6.84 -33.20
CA THR A 89 28.63 -8.12 -32.48
C THR A 89 29.49 -9.16 -33.19
N THR A 90 30.19 -10.02 -32.45
CA THR A 90 31.22 -10.91 -33.02
C THR A 90 30.92 -12.38 -32.73
N GLN A 91 31.01 -13.23 -33.76
CA GLN A 91 31.16 -14.68 -33.62
C GLN A 91 32.60 -15.12 -33.94
N LYS A 92 32.98 -16.30 -33.43
CA LYS A 92 34.24 -17.04 -33.72
C LYS A 92 34.41 -17.28 -35.24
N SER A 93 35.60 -17.51 -35.80
CA SER A 93 36.55 -18.57 -35.38
C SER A 93 37.99 -18.43 -35.94
N GLU A 94 38.88 -19.24 -35.35
CA GLU A 94 39.96 -20.02 -36.00
C GLU A 94 41.45 -19.54 -36.12
N GLN A 95 42.31 -20.57 -36.06
CA GLN A 95 43.74 -20.72 -36.44
C GLN A 95 44.92 -20.24 -35.53
N ASN A 96 45.49 -21.25 -34.84
CA ASN A 96 46.91 -21.69 -34.83
C ASN A 96 48.10 -20.70 -34.78
N GLN A 97 48.83 -20.72 -33.65
CA GLN A 97 50.26 -21.11 -33.42
C GLN A 97 51.31 -21.11 -34.58
N PRO A 98 52.66 -21.07 -34.32
CA PRO A 98 53.39 -21.18 -33.02
C PRO A 98 54.68 -20.31 -32.80
N ARG A 99 55.10 -20.13 -31.54
CA ARG A 99 56.48 -20.27 -30.94
C ARG A 99 56.52 -19.52 -29.58
N LYS A 100 56.93 -20.14 -28.45
CA LYS A 100 58.32 -20.41 -27.97
C LYS A 100 59.12 -19.10 -27.72
N THR A 101 59.78 -18.87 -26.58
CA THR A 101 60.10 -19.74 -25.41
C THR A 101 60.51 -18.90 -24.18
N ASP A 102 60.51 -19.57 -23.00
CA ASP A 102 61.38 -19.34 -21.82
C ASP A 102 61.10 -18.13 -20.89
N VAL A 103 61.27 -18.19 -19.55
CA VAL A 103 61.72 -19.28 -18.65
C VAL A 103 61.05 -19.17 -17.26
N SER A 104 60.77 -20.34 -16.65
CA SER A 104 60.94 -20.76 -15.22
C SER A 104 61.22 -19.72 -14.11
N ALA A 105 60.84 -19.93 -12.83
CA ALA A 105 60.17 -21.07 -12.19
C ALA A 105 59.77 -20.82 -10.70
N LYS A 106 58.92 -21.73 -10.19
CA LYS A 106 58.79 -22.23 -8.80
C LYS A 106 58.27 -21.33 -7.67
N GLN A 107 57.06 -21.72 -7.26
CA GLN A 107 56.56 -21.83 -5.89
C GLN A 107 57.61 -22.04 -4.79
N ALA A 108 57.30 -21.49 -3.61
CA ALA A 108 57.50 -22.15 -2.32
C ALA A 108 56.22 -21.98 -1.47
N ASP A 109 55.85 -23.01 -0.71
CA ASP A 109 54.62 -23.05 0.09
C ASP A 109 54.68 -22.13 1.32
N GLY A 110 53.51 -21.68 1.77
CA GLY A 110 53.35 -20.78 2.91
C GLY A 110 51.92 -20.75 3.41
N ASN A 111 51.50 -21.84 4.06
CA ASN A 111 50.19 -21.95 4.67
C ASN A 111 50.16 -21.18 5.99
N ASP A 112 49.51 -20.01 6.04
CA ASP A 112 49.06 -19.47 7.32
C ASP A 112 47.70 -18.75 7.25
N ASN A 113 47.01 -18.82 8.38
CA ASN A 113 45.61 -18.44 8.57
C ASN A 113 45.56 -17.12 9.35
N THR A 114 45.89 -16.00 8.69
CA THR A 114 45.70 -14.67 9.27
C THR A 114 44.44 -14.02 8.73
N ASP A 115 43.36 -14.24 9.49
CA ASP A 115 42.42 -13.20 9.92
C ASP A 115 42.52 -11.87 9.14
N ALA A 116 41.84 -11.81 7.99
CA ALA A 116 41.64 -10.59 7.22
C ALA A 116 40.60 -9.72 7.96
N THR A 117 41.05 -9.22 9.11
CA THR A 117 40.54 -8.08 9.89
C THR A 117 39.38 -7.37 9.21
N ALA A 118 38.18 -7.62 9.73
CA ALA A 118 37.05 -6.74 9.50
C ALA A 118 37.40 -5.36 10.08
N VAL A 119 37.93 -4.48 9.23
CA VAL A 119 37.99 -3.05 9.52
C VAL A 119 36.58 -2.64 9.97
N PRO A 120 36.41 -2.00 11.15
CA PRO A 120 35.14 -1.43 11.55
C PRO A 120 34.77 -0.31 10.57
N LEU A 121 34.12 -0.68 9.46
CA LEU A 121 33.76 0.24 8.39
C LEU A 121 32.68 1.18 8.90
N ASP A 122 33.08 2.43 9.11
CA ASP A 122 32.36 3.47 9.87
C ASP A 122 30.85 3.36 9.78
N GLN A 123 30.24 3.03 10.92
CA GLN A 123 28.82 3.25 11.17
C GLN A 123 28.58 4.63 11.79
N HIS A 124 29.66 5.33 12.14
CA HIS A 124 29.70 6.60 12.83
C HIS A 124 29.54 7.77 11.85
N PHE A 125 28.68 8.73 12.19
CA PHE A 125 28.43 9.92 11.39
C PHE A 125 28.63 11.17 12.23
N VAL A 126 29.51 12.07 11.80
CA VAL A 126 29.77 13.36 12.44
C VAL A 126 29.24 14.48 11.54
N TYR A 127 28.17 15.16 11.94
CA TYR A 127 27.67 16.34 11.25
C TYR A 127 28.06 17.61 12.01
N THR A 128 28.69 18.55 11.32
CA THR A 128 28.91 19.91 11.79
C THR A 128 28.10 20.88 10.95
N GLY A 129 27.85 22.07 11.46
CA GLY A 129 27.14 23.08 10.69
C GLY A 129 26.77 24.33 11.48
N ARG A 130 25.94 25.17 10.86
CA ARG A 130 25.43 26.41 11.44
C ARG A 130 23.94 26.57 11.13
N VAL A 131 23.15 26.90 12.14
CA VAL A 131 21.74 27.29 11.99
C VAL A 131 21.64 28.81 11.88
N VAL A 132 20.92 29.28 10.87
CA VAL A 132 20.61 30.69 10.62
C VAL A 132 19.11 30.90 10.41
N ASN A 133 18.61 32.10 10.70
CA ASN A 133 17.22 32.49 10.45
C ASN A 133 16.99 32.87 8.97
N SER A 134 15.78 33.33 8.65
CA SER A 134 15.41 33.76 7.31
C SER A 134 16.22 34.97 6.79
N GLN A 135 16.94 35.68 7.66
CA GLN A 135 17.79 36.83 7.37
C GLN A 135 19.29 36.46 7.32
N GLY A 136 19.65 35.19 7.55
CA GLY A 136 21.04 34.71 7.59
C GLY A 136 21.75 34.95 8.93
N GLN A 137 21.06 35.47 9.95
CA GLN A 137 21.62 35.68 11.29
C GLN A 137 21.63 34.35 12.06
N PRO A 138 22.65 34.06 12.89
CA PRO A 138 22.70 32.82 13.66
C PRO A 138 21.54 32.64 14.66
N VAL A 139 21.12 31.40 14.90
CA VAL A 139 20.06 31.08 15.89
C VAL A 139 20.63 30.17 16.98
N ALA A 140 20.91 30.76 18.14
CA ALA A 140 21.41 30.08 19.32
C ALA A 140 20.34 29.23 20.02
N GLY A 141 20.74 28.16 20.71
CA GLY A 141 19.84 27.29 21.46
C GLY A 141 18.87 26.45 20.61
N THR A 142 19.02 26.47 19.28
CA THR A 142 18.26 25.62 18.35
C THR A 142 18.54 24.16 18.68
N THR A 143 17.48 23.35 18.81
CA THR A 143 17.61 21.92 19.07
C THR A 143 17.78 21.17 17.74
N ILE A 144 18.91 20.46 17.61
CA ILE A 144 19.18 19.47 16.55
C ILE A 144 18.88 18.09 17.13
N ASN A 145 17.92 17.39 16.56
CA ASN A 145 17.53 16.05 16.98
C ASN A 145 17.82 15.03 15.86
N VAL A 146 18.63 14.02 16.15
CA VAL A 146 18.94 12.91 15.24
C VAL A 146 17.82 11.88 15.35
N VAL A 147 16.96 11.80 14.34
CA VAL A 147 15.83 10.88 14.33
C VAL A 147 16.05 9.77 13.31
N ASN A 148 16.28 8.55 13.80
CA ASN A 148 16.27 7.36 12.96
C ASN A 148 14.83 7.04 12.51
N THR A 149 14.60 6.95 11.20
CA THR A 149 13.34 6.45 10.64
C THR A 149 13.47 4.96 10.33
N SER A 150 12.99 4.14 11.25
CA SER A 150 12.79 2.71 11.08
C SER A 150 11.44 2.46 10.41
N ASN A 151 11.30 1.38 9.62
CA ASN A 151 10.04 1.01 8.97
C ASN A 151 9.61 -0.37 9.46
N GLU A 152 8.78 -0.39 10.51
CA GLU A 152 8.20 -1.59 11.08
C GLU A 152 6.85 -1.91 10.43
N ARG A 153 6.33 -3.12 10.62
CA ARG A 153 4.92 -3.39 10.30
C ARG A 153 4.07 -2.99 11.51
N ALA A 154 2.95 -2.30 11.26
CA ALA A 154 2.03 -1.83 12.30
C ALA A 154 1.51 -2.96 13.22
N SER A 155 1.46 -4.17 12.67
CA SER A 155 1.28 -5.44 13.35
C SER A 155 1.80 -6.56 12.46
N VAL A 156 1.98 -7.75 13.04
CA VAL A 156 2.39 -8.98 12.34
C VAL A 156 1.52 -9.28 11.10
N ASP A 157 0.22 -8.97 11.19
CA ASP A 157 -0.80 -9.28 10.17
C ASP A 157 -1.25 -8.09 9.32
N SER A 158 -0.75 -6.89 9.60
CA SER A 158 -0.99 -5.71 8.76
C SER A 158 0.02 -5.61 7.61
N ASP A 159 -0.45 -5.13 6.46
CA ASP A 159 0.42 -4.71 5.36
C ASP A 159 0.88 -3.25 5.51
N GLY A 160 0.37 -2.55 6.53
CA GLY A 160 0.78 -1.21 6.88
C GLY A 160 2.21 -1.20 7.41
N ILE A 161 3.11 -0.58 6.65
CA ILE A 161 4.40 -0.16 7.18
C ILE A 161 4.15 1.09 8.03
N VAL A 162 4.41 1.00 9.34
CA VAL A 162 4.48 2.16 10.23
C VAL A 162 5.94 2.52 10.40
N SER A 163 6.28 3.72 9.95
CA SER A 163 7.56 4.33 10.25
C SER A 163 7.63 4.61 11.75
N SER A 164 8.55 3.97 12.46
CA SER A 164 8.87 4.28 13.86
C SER A 164 10.04 5.25 13.89
N HIS A 165 9.98 6.23 14.80
CA HIS A 165 10.96 7.29 14.90
C HIS A 165 11.65 7.23 16.26
N LYS A 166 12.97 7.02 16.25
CA LYS A 166 13.78 6.98 17.47
C LYS A 166 14.78 8.13 17.46
N SER A 167 14.75 8.96 18.50
CA SER A 167 15.84 9.89 18.80
C SER A 167 17.10 9.08 19.13
N LEU A 168 18.17 9.25 18.34
CA LEU A 168 19.49 8.66 18.60
C LEU A 168 20.36 9.59 19.45
N ASN A 169 20.32 10.89 19.16
CA ASN A 169 21.08 11.93 19.86
C ASN A 169 20.37 13.28 19.72
N GLN A 170 20.59 14.20 20.65
CA GLN A 170 20.07 15.56 20.61
C GLN A 170 21.12 16.55 21.12
N VAL A 171 21.36 17.62 20.36
CA VAL A 171 22.27 18.71 20.73
C VAL A 171 21.59 20.07 20.56
N ARG A 172 22.20 21.13 21.12
CA ARG A 172 21.77 22.52 20.92
C ARG A 172 22.84 23.31 20.20
N THR A 173 22.44 24.33 19.43
CA THR A 173 23.39 25.26 18.81
C THR A 173 24.02 26.19 19.85
N ASN A 174 25.30 26.50 19.62
CA ASN A 174 26.06 27.51 20.34
C ASN A 174 25.50 28.93 20.11
N ALA A 175 26.01 29.92 20.86
CA ALA A 175 25.63 31.33 20.73
C ALA A 175 25.81 31.88 19.29
N ASP A 176 26.80 31.37 18.56
CA ASP A 176 27.08 31.73 17.17
C ASP A 176 26.29 30.87 16.15
N GLY A 177 25.32 30.08 16.60
CA GLY A 177 24.49 29.19 15.80
C GLY A 177 25.16 27.90 15.33
N THR A 178 26.43 27.64 15.69
CA THR A 178 27.11 26.39 15.28
C THR A 178 26.62 25.17 16.04
N PHE A 179 26.71 23.99 15.43
CA PHE A 179 26.47 22.71 16.08
C PHE A 179 27.46 21.64 15.60
N ARG A 180 27.61 20.60 16.44
CA ARG A 180 28.25 19.32 16.11
C ARG A 180 27.39 18.22 16.70
N VAL A 181 27.02 17.22 15.90
CA VAL A 181 26.20 16.09 16.33
C VAL A 181 26.72 14.79 15.74
N GLU A 182 26.65 13.73 16.54
CA GLU A 182 27.23 12.42 16.22
C GLU A 182 26.19 11.32 16.45
N PHE A 183 26.22 10.29 15.61
CA PHE A 183 25.38 9.10 15.79
C PHE A 183 25.93 7.90 15.01
N ASP A 184 25.59 6.70 15.48
CA ASP A 184 25.87 5.44 14.78
C ASP A 184 24.57 4.91 14.15
N ASP A 185 24.57 4.64 12.84
CA ASP A 185 23.40 4.05 12.17
C ASP A 185 23.73 3.22 10.92
N TRP A 186 23.75 1.90 11.09
CA TRP A 186 23.86 0.92 10.01
C TRP A 186 22.81 1.09 8.90
N TRP A 187 21.58 1.53 9.22
CA TRP A 187 20.50 1.65 8.23
C TRP A 187 20.73 2.81 7.26
N THR A 188 21.16 3.97 7.76
CA THR A 188 21.60 5.11 6.93
C THR A 188 22.77 4.72 6.03
N ARG A 189 23.76 3.99 6.55
CA ARG A 189 24.87 3.47 5.73
C ARG A 189 24.36 2.59 4.58
N TYR A 190 23.50 1.61 4.89
CA TYR A 190 22.91 0.71 3.89
C TYR A 190 22.17 1.48 2.78
N HIS A 191 21.39 2.51 3.15
CA HIS A 191 20.66 3.35 2.20
C HIS A 191 21.60 4.23 1.34
N ARG A 192 22.68 4.80 1.91
CA ARG A 192 23.71 5.54 1.16
C ARG A 192 24.39 4.67 0.11
N GLU A 193 24.92 3.50 0.49
CA GLU A 193 25.54 2.55 -0.44
C GLU A 193 24.57 2.14 -1.56
N ARG A 194 23.30 1.89 -1.21
CA ARG A 194 22.28 1.48 -2.17
C ARG A 194 21.89 2.62 -3.13
N LYS A 195 21.89 3.87 -2.68
CA LYS A 195 21.66 5.05 -3.51
C LYS A 195 22.80 5.29 -4.49
N GLN A 196 24.05 5.13 -4.07
CA GLN A 196 25.21 5.17 -4.97
C GLN A 196 25.11 4.09 -6.07
N ARG A 197 24.71 2.86 -5.71
CA ARG A 197 24.57 1.74 -6.65
C ARG A 197 23.33 1.82 -7.56
N GLN A 198 22.25 2.48 -7.14
CA GLN A 198 20.96 2.52 -7.85
C GLN A 198 20.23 3.88 -7.71
N PRO A 199 20.80 5.00 -8.23
CA PRO A 199 20.28 6.35 -7.96
C PRO A 199 18.84 6.58 -8.45
N GLN A 200 18.41 5.91 -9.53
CA GLN A 200 17.08 6.07 -10.11
C GLN A 200 15.93 5.37 -9.34
N ARG A 201 16.22 4.59 -8.27
CA ARG A 201 15.22 3.73 -7.60
C ARG A 201 14.76 4.17 -6.21
N LEU A 202 15.30 5.26 -5.65
CA LEU A 202 15.11 5.65 -4.24
C LEU A 202 14.43 7.01 -4.01
N SER A 203 13.71 7.55 -5.00
CA SER A 203 12.87 8.74 -4.81
C SER A 203 11.66 8.40 -3.92
N GLY A 204 11.73 8.77 -2.64
CA GLY A 204 10.57 8.90 -1.74
C GLY A 204 10.28 7.78 -0.75
N SER A 205 11.20 6.83 -0.47
CA SER A 205 10.95 5.75 0.51
C SER A 205 12.10 5.54 1.50
N SER A 206 11.87 6.00 2.75
CA SER A 206 12.77 5.94 3.92
C SER A 206 14.11 6.69 3.75
N PRO A 207 14.24 7.93 4.23
CA PRO A 207 15.49 8.71 4.16
C PRO A 207 16.59 8.24 5.12
N GLY A 208 16.44 7.08 5.78
CA GLY A 208 17.30 6.65 6.88
C GLY A 208 17.11 7.54 8.11
N THR A 209 18.21 7.99 8.69
CA THR A 209 18.22 8.98 9.77
C THR A 209 18.04 10.38 9.19
N ILE A 210 17.32 11.24 9.92
CA ILE A 210 17.12 12.65 9.58
C ILE A 210 17.60 13.54 10.73
N LEU A 211 18.09 14.74 10.41
CA LEU A 211 18.33 15.78 11.41
C LEU A 211 17.11 16.68 11.44
N VAL A 212 16.37 16.68 12.55
CA VAL A 212 15.21 17.55 12.80
C VAL A 212 15.67 18.76 13.58
N VAL A 213 15.38 19.95 13.07
CA VAL A 213 15.89 21.22 13.58
C VAL A 213 14.72 22.08 14.04
N THR A 214 14.71 22.42 15.32
CA THR A 214 13.60 23.13 15.98
C THR A 214 14.12 24.29 16.82
N ALA A 215 13.53 25.47 16.67
CA ALA A 215 13.79 26.63 17.51
C ALA A 215 12.45 27.32 17.87
N PRO A 216 12.31 27.89 19.07
CA PRO A 216 11.15 28.70 19.42
C PRO A 216 10.89 29.80 18.39
N GLY A 217 9.62 30.00 18.03
CA GLY A 217 9.22 31.03 17.08
C GLY A 217 9.77 30.85 15.66
N HIS A 218 10.14 29.63 15.26
CA HIS A 218 10.54 29.25 13.90
C HIS A 218 9.86 27.95 13.49
N ALA A 219 9.51 27.81 12.21
CA ALA A 219 9.03 26.54 11.66
C ALA A 219 10.12 25.45 11.73
N PRO A 220 9.78 24.19 12.03
CA PRO A 220 10.73 23.08 12.08
C PRO A 220 11.32 22.80 10.70
N GLU A 221 12.62 22.55 10.60
CA GLU A 221 13.29 22.10 9.36
C GLU A 221 13.82 20.68 9.51
N TRP A 222 14.06 19.99 8.40
CA TRP A 222 14.65 18.65 8.43
C TRP A 222 15.61 18.39 7.26
N ILE A 223 16.67 17.62 7.55
CA ILE A 223 17.73 17.27 6.61
C ILE A 223 17.82 15.75 6.49
N SER A 224 17.91 15.26 5.26
CA SER A 224 18.03 13.83 4.96
C SER A 224 19.50 13.45 4.97
N THR A 225 19.92 12.63 5.92
CA THR A 225 21.33 12.18 6.02
C THR A 225 21.74 11.22 4.89
N VAL A 226 20.82 10.87 3.98
CA VAL A 226 21.10 10.12 2.74
C VAL A 226 21.24 11.05 1.51
N ASP A 227 20.74 12.29 1.60
CA ASP A 227 20.83 13.28 0.53
C ASP A 227 22.01 14.24 0.75
N ASP A 228 22.25 14.66 1.99
CA ASP A 228 23.30 15.59 2.36
C ASP A 228 24.50 14.86 2.98
N PRO A 229 25.71 14.93 2.37
CA PRO A 229 26.90 14.26 2.89
C PRO A 229 27.48 15.00 4.11
N HIS A 230 28.15 14.26 5.00
CA HIS A 230 28.69 14.78 6.26
C HIS A 230 30.11 15.36 6.12
N ASP A 231 30.69 15.28 4.92
CA ASP A 231 32.03 15.77 4.57
C ASP A 231 32.11 17.30 4.49
N LYS A 232 30.97 17.99 4.57
CA LYS A 232 30.86 19.44 4.47
C LYS A 232 29.98 20.00 5.61
N PRO A 233 30.36 21.13 6.23
CA PRO A 233 29.52 21.79 7.22
C PRO A 233 28.15 22.17 6.64
N LEU A 234 27.07 21.76 7.30
CA LEU A 234 25.71 22.06 6.88
C LEU A 234 25.35 23.51 7.20
N GLN A 235 24.72 24.23 6.26
CA GLN A 235 24.08 25.52 6.53
C GLN A 235 22.57 25.35 6.56
N ILE A 236 21.98 25.41 7.75
CA ILE A 236 20.56 25.16 7.98
C ILE A 236 19.83 26.49 8.12
N ARG A 237 18.93 26.80 7.19
CA ARG A 237 18.15 28.06 7.21
C ARG A 237 16.74 27.79 7.71
N LEU A 238 16.43 28.25 8.91
CA LEU A 238 15.08 28.22 9.46
C LEU A 238 14.18 29.18 8.66
N ARG A 239 13.06 28.66 8.15
CA ARG A 239 12.05 29.47 7.45
C ARG A 239 11.41 30.47 8.42
N LYS A 240 11.05 31.65 7.90
CA LYS A 240 10.25 32.64 8.64
C LYS A 240 8.88 32.05 8.93
N ASN A 241 8.29 32.46 10.05
CA ASN A 241 6.96 32.01 10.40
C ASN A 241 5.89 32.35 9.36
N THR A 242 4.92 31.44 9.26
CA THR A 242 3.72 31.54 8.44
C THR A 242 2.45 31.58 9.28
N PRO A 243 1.28 31.90 8.66
CA PRO A 243 0.00 31.66 9.29
C PRO A 243 -0.11 30.20 9.73
N ALA A 244 -0.46 30.01 11.00
CA ALA A 244 -0.97 28.76 11.53
C ALA A 244 -2.14 28.23 10.67
N ILE A 245 -2.33 26.91 10.63
CA ILE A 245 -3.51 26.34 9.97
C ILE A 245 -4.69 26.51 10.91
N ARG A 246 -5.76 27.17 10.44
CA ARG A 246 -7.03 27.35 11.13
C ARG A 246 -8.14 26.69 10.33
N GLY A 247 -8.65 25.58 10.86
CA GLY A 247 -9.80 24.90 10.27
C GLY A 247 -11.05 25.08 11.14
N GLN A 248 -12.22 25.16 10.51
CA GLN A 248 -13.51 24.95 11.17
C GLN A 248 -14.20 23.72 10.57
N LEU A 249 -14.49 22.73 11.43
CA LEU A 249 -15.19 21.50 11.08
C LEU A 249 -16.64 21.58 11.53
N VAL A 250 -17.57 21.42 10.59
CA VAL A 250 -19.01 21.56 10.83
C VAL A 250 -19.79 20.35 10.34
N ASN A 251 -20.99 20.13 10.87
CA ASN A 251 -21.93 19.15 10.35
C ASN A 251 -22.67 19.68 9.10
N GLN A 252 -23.55 18.87 8.52
CA GLN A 252 -24.35 19.23 7.33
C GLN A 252 -25.28 20.43 7.57
N ALA A 253 -25.70 20.68 8.82
CA ALA A 253 -26.47 21.88 9.20
C ALA A 253 -25.59 23.13 9.42
N GLY A 254 -24.27 23.02 9.26
CA GLY A 254 -23.31 24.11 9.42
C GLY A 254 -22.90 24.41 10.87
N VAL A 255 -23.35 23.60 11.83
CA VAL A 255 -23.00 23.72 13.26
C VAL A 255 -21.63 23.11 13.52
N GLY A 256 -20.81 23.76 14.34
CA GLY A 256 -19.48 23.29 14.72
C GLY A 256 -19.50 21.95 15.48
N ILE A 257 -18.54 21.08 15.20
CA ILE A 257 -18.43 19.77 15.85
C ILE A 257 -17.25 19.76 16.83
N ALA A 258 -17.57 19.65 18.12
CA ALA A 258 -16.58 19.67 19.20
C ALA A 258 -15.88 18.32 19.42
N GLY A 259 -14.63 18.36 19.91
CA GLY A 259 -13.90 17.17 20.36
C GLY A 259 -13.31 16.26 19.28
N LEU A 260 -13.49 16.59 17.99
CA LEU A 260 -12.85 15.87 16.88
C LEU A 260 -11.33 15.94 17.02
N SER A 261 -10.66 14.81 16.80
CA SER A 261 -9.21 14.77 16.62
C SER A 261 -8.84 15.28 15.24
N VAL A 262 -7.90 16.21 15.19
CA VAL A 262 -7.19 16.60 13.97
C VAL A 262 -5.72 16.27 14.18
N SER A 263 -5.26 15.17 13.59
CA SER A 263 -3.89 14.69 13.73
C SER A 263 -3.09 14.99 12.47
N LEU A 264 -1.90 15.58 12.60
CA LEU A 264 -0.93 15.56 11.50
C LEU A 264 -0.56 14.10 11.20
N VAL A 265 -0.41 13.75 9.92
CA VAL A 265 0.04 12.42 9.48
C VAL A 265 1.42 12.52 8.83
N SER A 266 1.59 13.51 7.97
CA SER A 266 2.86 13.82 7.33
C SER A 266 2.92 15.29 6.92
N LEU A 267 4.13 15.83 6.88
CA LEU A 267 4.42 17.19 6.43
C LEU A 267 5.43 17.11 5.29
N TRP A 268 5.05 17.65 4.13
CA TRP A 268 5.83 17.62 2.89
C TRP A 268 6.32 19.01 2.58
N SER A 269 7.61 19.18 2.29
CA SER A 269 8.16 20.44 1.80
C SER A 269 8.15 20.51 0.28
N ALA A 270 8.07 21.72 -0.25
CA ALA A 270 8.28 22.02 -1.66
C ALA A 270 9.59 22.82 -1.84
N GLU A 271 10.04 22.95 -3.09
CA GLU A 271 11.04 23.96 -3.45
C GLU A 271 10.42 25.36 -3.45
N ASP A 272 11.25 26.37 -3.18
CA ASP A 272 10.78 27.75 -3.11
C ASP A 272 10.23 28.20 -4.48
N GLY A 273 9.04 28.80 -4.50
CA GLY A 273 8.31 29.16 -5.73
C GLY A 273 7.72 27.98 -6.52
N ALA A 274 7.89 26.73 -6.08
CA ALA A 274 7.29 25.58 -6.77
C ALA A 274 5.77 25.52 -6.59
N VAL A 275 5.25 25.86 -5.41
CA VAL A 275 3.80 25.91 -5.15
C VAL A 275 3.12 27.00 -5.98
N ASP A 276 3.78 28.14 -6.20
CA ASP A 276 3.24 29.21 -7.05
C ASP A 276 3.12 28.77 -8.52
N ARG A 277 4.16 28.12 -9.07
CA ARG A 277 4.12 27.52 -10.42
C ARG A 277 3.03 26.46 -10.54
N TRP A 278 2.94 25.55 -9.58
CA TRP A 278 1.90 24.52 -9.54
C TRP A 278 0.48 25.12 -9.56
N LEU A 279 0.21 26.15 -8.76
CA LEU A 279 -1.08 26.84 -8.76
C LEU A 279 -1.40 27.52 -10.11
N GLN A 280 -0.38 28.05 -10.80
CA GLN A 280 -0.52 28.65 -12.14
C GLN A 280 -0.79 27.59 -13.23
N GLU A 281 -0.21 26.39 -13.12
CA GLU A 281 -0.37 25.31 -14.09
C GLU A 281 -1.74 24.60 -13.99
N LEU A 282 -2.30 24.45 -12.78
CA LEU A 282 -3.52 23.66 -12.53
C LEU A 282 -4.74 24.01 -13.42
N PRO A 283 -5.06 25.30 -13.70
CA PRO A 283 -6.17 25.65 -14.58
C PRO A 283 -6.01 25.12 -16.01
N ASP A 284 -4.80 25.13 -16.56
CA ASP A 284 -4.56 24.68 -17.93
C ASP A 284 -4.49 23.15 -18.01
N LEU A 285 -3.92 22.50 -17.00
CA LEU A 285 -4.01 21.04 -16.85
C LEU A 285 -5.47 20.56 -16.76
N ARG A 286 -6.36 21.36 -16.13
CA ARG A 286 -7.81 21.10 -16.10
C ARG A 286 -8.44 21.25 -17.49
N LYS A 287 -8.19 22.36 -18.19
CA LYS A 287 -8.71 22.59 -19.57
C LYS A 287 -8.26 21.49 -20.54
N GLN A 288 -7.04 21.00 -20.40
CA GLN A 288 -6.45 19.95 -21.23
C GLN A 288 -6.91 18.52 -20.84
N GLY A 289 -7.74 18.35 -19.81
CA GLY A 289 -8.19 17.03 -19.35
C GLY A 289 -7.09 16.16 -18.70
N GLN A 290 -5.97 16.76 -18.29
CA GLN A 290 -4.80 16.06 -17.75
C GLN A 290 -4.89 15.82 -16.22
N LEU A 291 -5.79 16.54 -15.55
CA LEU A 291 -6.24 16.23 -14.20
C LEU A 291 -7.38 15.19 -14.26
N PRO A 292 -7.41 14.16 -13.38
CA PRO A 292 -8.46 13.16 -13.37
C PRO A 292 -9.86 13.75 -13.15
N SER A 293 -10.88 13.21 -13.84
CA SER A 293 -12.29 13.47 -13.53
C SER A 293 -12.74 12.56 -12.38
N TYR A 294 -12.97 13.15 -11.21
CA TYR A 294 -13.16 12.40 -9.96
C TYR A 294 -14.52 11.70 -9.85
N GLU A 295 -15.51 12.09 -10.65
CA GLU A 295 -16.79 11.37 -10.81
C GLU A 295 -16.59 9.95 -11.37
N ASN A 296 -15.51 9.71 -12.12
CA ASN A 296 -15.27 8.45 -12.83
C ASN A 296 -14.03 7.70 -12.34
N LYS A 297 -14.15 7.10 -11.13
CA LYS A 297 -13.26 6.07 -10.51
C LYS A 297 -11.97 5.76 -11.29
N ILE A 298 -10.95 6.62 -11.14
CA ILE A 298 -9.56 6.58 -11.67
C ILE A 298 -9.39 5.72 -12.94
N LEU A 299 -9.48 6.39 -14.10
CA LEU A 299 -9.27 5.80 -15.43
C LEU A 299 -7.80 5.36 -15.69
N GLN A 300 -7.65 4.54 -16.73
CA GLN A 300 -6.70 3.43 -16.84
C GLN A 300 -5.20 3.77 -17.02
N ASP A 301 -4.80 5.04 -17.11
CA ASP A 301 -3.52 5.41 -17.77
C ASP A 301 -2.44 6.07 -16.89
N SER A 302 -2.76 6.51 -15.67
CA SER A 302 -1.98 7.59 -15.04
C SER A 302 -1.11 7.26 -13.82
N HIS A 303 -0.70 5.99 -13.59
CA HIS A 303 0.22 5.64 -12.49
C HIS A 303 1.64 6.21 -12.59
N ARG A 304 2.05 6.68 -13.77
CA ARG A 304 3.38 7.28 -13.97
C ARG A 304 3.34 8.80 -14.07
N SER A 305 2.17 9.41 -14.27
CA SER A 305 2.08 10.87 -14.39
C SER A 305 2.04 11.51 -13.01
N ARG A 306 3.10 12.27 -12.71
CA ARG A 306 3.17 13.18 -11.55
C ARG A 306 2.60 14.58 -11.89
N GLN A 307 2.16 14.80 -13.12
CA GLN A 307 1.68 16.09 -13.60
C GLN A 307 0.43 16.52 -12.81
N GLY A 308 0.46 17.73 -12.26
CA GLY A 308 -0.58 18.26 -11.38
C GLY A 308 -0.59 17.70 -9.96
N GLN A 309 0.37 16.85 -9.54
CA GLN A 309 0.58 16.57 -8.11
C GLN A 309 1.23 17.77 -7.44
N PHE A 310 1.01 17.94 -6.14
CA PHE A 310 1.72 18.94 -5.35
C PHE A 310 3.26 18.75 -5.48
N PRO A 311 4.05 19.83 -5.63
CA PRO A 311 5.46 19.78 -5.99
C PRO A 311 6.37 19.46 -4.79
N GLN A 312 6.20 18.26 -4.25
CA GLN A 312 6.93 17.75 -3.09
C GLN A 312 8.42 17.50 -3.37
N LYS A 313 9.27 17.89 -2.42
CA LYS A 313 10.72 17.63 -2.39
C LYS A 313 11.07 16.51 -1.40
N THR A 314 10.67 16.66 -0.15
CA THR A 314 10.93 15.70 0.95
C THR A 314 9.80 15.76 1.98
N HIS A 315 9.71 14.80 2.90
CA HIS A 315 8.68 14.75 3.92
C HIS A 315 9.15 14.10 5.23
N VAL A 316 8.41 14.39 6.29
CA VAL A 316 8.46 13.71 7.59
C VAL A 316 7.08 13.20 7.97
N THR A 317 6.98 12.14 8.76
CA THR A 317 5.71 11.69 9.36
C THR A 317 5.54 12.29 10.76
N ALA A 318 4.29 12.48 11.18
CA ALA A 318 3.96 13.27 12.36
C ALA A 318 4.39 12.69 13.72
N ASN A 319 4.79 11.42 13.75
CA ASN A 319 5.40 10.78 14.92
C ASN A 319 6.92 11.01 15.01
N THR A 320 7.49 11.81 14.11
CA THR A 320 8.85 12.36 14.26
C THR A 320 8.89 13.26 15.52
N PRO A 321 9.80 13.02 16.49
CA PRO A 321 9.87 13.85 17.70
C PRO A 321 10.16 15.32 17.38
N GLY A 322 9.41 16.23 18.02
CA GLY A 322 9.51 17.69 17.81
C GLY A 322 8.36 18.30 16.99
N PHE A 323 7.46 17.48 16.45
CA PHE A 323 6.24 17.93 15.77
C PHE A 323 5.02 17.70 16.67
N PRO A 324 4.14 18.70 16.90
CA PRO A 324 2.87 18.47 17.59
C PRO A 324 1.94 17.64 16.69
N SER A 325 1.47 16.50 17.21
CA SER A 325 0.84 15.47 16.39
C SER A 325 -0.69 15.52 16.33
N THR A 326 -1.36 16.02 17.38
CA THR A 326 -2.83 15.96 17.50
C THR A 326 -3.42 17.20 18.17
N PHE A 327 -4.50 17.70 17.59
CA PHE A 327 -5.27 18.86 18.04
C PHE A 327 -6.74 18.44 18.23
N LYS A 328 -7.50 19.25 18.99
CA LYS A 328 -8.93 19.04 19.21
C LYS A 328 -9.74 20.24 18.74
N THR A 329 -10.93 19.99 18.21
CA THR A 329 -11.88 21.06 17.90
C THR A 329 -12.58 21.60 19.15
N ASP A 330 -12.75 22.92 19.19
CA ASP A 330 -13.54 23.63 20.20
C ASP A 330 -15.05 23.47 19.99
N ARG A 331 -15.86 24.15 20.82
CA ARG A 331 -17.34 24.08 20.76
C ARG A 331 -17.94 24.58 19.45
N GLU A 332 -17.22 25.42 18.70
CA GLU A 332 -17.64 25.93 17.40
C GLU A 332 -16.94 25.18 16.24
N GLY A 333 -16.31 24.04 16.53
CA GLY A 333 -15.67 23.18 15.55
C GLY A 333 -14.30 23.67 15.09
N ARG A 334 -13.72 24.70 15.71
CA ARG A 334 -12.46 25.30 15.29
C ARG A 334 -11.25 24.61 15.91
N PHE A 335 -10.15 24.56 15.17
CA PHE A 335 -8.84 24.14 15.67
C PHE A 335 -7.74 25.01 15.05
N GLU A 336 -6.63 25.17 15.77
CA GLU A 336 -5.42 25.82 15.25
C GLU A 336 -4.22 24.87 15.38
N ILE A 337 -3.53 24.62 14.26
CA ILE A 337 -2.23 23.95 14.23
C ILE A 337 -1.18 25.06 14.19
N PRO A 338 -0.28 25.16 15.19
CA PRO A 338 0.82 26.13 15.21
C PRO A 338 1.64 26.09 13.93
N ASP A 339 2.37 27.17 13.67
CA ASP A 339 3.08 27.32 12.42
C ASP A 339 4.09 26.20 12.15
N ILE A 340 3.86 25.50 11.03
CA ILE A 340 4.68 24.41 10.52
C ILE A 340 5.38 24.78 9.20
N GLY A 341 5.45 26.06 8.83
CA GLY A 341 6.29 26.62 7.76
C GLY A 341 5.65 26.74 6.38
N LYS A 342 6.02 27.79 5.62
CA LYS A 342 5.42 28.19 4.34
C LYS A 342 5.53 27.16 3.22
N ASP A 343 4.49 27.11 2.39
CA ASP A 343 4.46 26.37 1.11
C ASP A 343 4.76 24.87 1.27
N ARG A 344 4.31 24.33 2.41
CA ARG A 344 4.34 22.92 2.77
C ARG A 344 2.94 22.35 2.67
N LEU A 345 2.87 21.04 2.49
CA LEU A 345 1.62 20.29 2.50
C LEU A 345 1.55 19.48 3.80
N ALA A 346 0.59 19.81 4.65
CA ALA A 346 0.19 19.01 5.78
C ALA A 346 -0.90 18.02 5.33
N ILE A 347 -0.68 16.73 5.56
CA ILE A 347 -1.74 15.73 5.48
C ILE A 347 -2.30 15.56 6.88
N LEU A 348 -3.58 15.87 7.06
CA LEU A 348 -4.27 15.79 8.35
C LEU A 348 -5.27 14.63 8.33
N LYS A 349 -5.27 13.81 9.39
CA LYS A 349 -6.32 12.84 9.71
C LYS A 349 -7.34 13.51 10.61
N ILE A 350 -8.59 13.54 10.19
CA ILE A 350 -9.72 13.96 11.01
C ILE A 350 -10.48 12.71 11.44
N GLU A 351 -10.76 12.57 12.75
CA GLU A 351 -11.50 11.44 13.32
C GLU A 351 -12.26 11.85 14.59
N GLY A 352 -13.42 11.25 14.84
CA GLY A 352 -14.19 11.44 16.06
C GLY A 352 -15.59 10.83 15.97
N PRO A 353 -16.40 10.90 17.04
CA PRO A 353 -17.73 10.29 17.06
C PRO A 353 -18.67 10.93 16.02
N GLY A 354 -19.43 10.10 15.30
CA GLY A 354 -20.47 10.55 14.37
C GLY A 354 -19.97 11.17 13.06
N VAL A 355 -18.67 11.06 12.74
CA VAL A 355 -18.09 11.61 11.50
C VAL A 355 -17.13 10.62 10.84
N THR A 356 -17.13 10.61 9.50
CA THR A 356 -16.20 9.80 8.72
C THR A 356 -14.74 10.12 9.07
N THR A 357 -13.91 9.09 9.19
CA THR A 357 -12.47 9.27 9.33
C THR A 357 -11.87 9.55 7.95
N GLN A 358 -11.29 10.75 7.79
CA GLN A 358 -10.80 11.22 6.50
C GLN A 358 -9.39 11.80 6.57
N LEU A 359 -8.67 11.69 5.44
CA LEU A 359 -7.37 12.32 5.23
C LEU A 359 -7.57 13.53 4.30
N ILE A 360 -7.15 14.71 4.74
CA ILE A 360 -7.22 15.94 3.94
C ILE A 360 -5.84 16.52 3.65
N ALA A 361 -5.73 17.22 2.52
CA ALA A 361 -4.53 17.94 2.09
C ALA A 361 -4.67 19.43 2.41
N VAL A 362 -3.80 19.98 3.26
CA VAL A 362 -3.79 21.41 3.61
C VAL A 362 -2.44 22.03 3.27
N VAL A 363 -2.43 23.03 2.40
CA VAL A 363 -1.24 23.81 2.07
C VAL A 363 -1.09 24.95 3.08
N THR A 364 0.11 25.14 3.63
CA THR A 364 0.44 26.13 4.66
C THR A 364 0.58 27.56 4.11
N ARG A 365 -0.44 28.01 3.37
CA ARG A 365 -0.57 29.35 2.80
C ARG A 365 -2.03 29.74 2.70
N LYS A 366 -2.33 31.05 2.68
CA LYS A 366 -3.68 31.52 2.33
C LYS A 366 -3.92 31.30 0.83
N MET A 367 -4.97 30.57 0.50
CA MET A 367 -5.45 30.27 -0.85
C MET A 367 -6.85 29.67 -0.78
N GLU A 368 -7.64 29.85 -1.83
CA GLU A 368 -8.88 29.09 -2.02
C GLU A 368 -8.59 27.60 -2.27
N PRO A 369 -9.49 26.68 -1.90
CA PRO A 369 -9.31 25.26 -2.17
C PRO A 369 -9.18 24.95 -3.67
N VAL A 370 -8.17 24.18 -4.05
CA VAL A 370 -7.94 23.78 -5.45
C VAL A 370 -8.09 22.27 -5.63
N GLN A 371 -8.59 21.88 -6.80
CA GLN A 371 -8.65 20.49 -7.24
C GLN A 371 -7.40 20.14 -8.05
N ALA A 372 -6.59 19.20 -7.56
CA ALA A 372 -5.32 18.78 -8.16
C ALA A 372 -5.14 17.25 -8.06
N ARG A 373 -4.08 16.69 -8.64
CA ARG A 373 -3.85 15.23 -8.62
C ARG A 373 -3.49 14.79 -7.20
N PRO A 374 -4.15 13.76 -6.62
CA PRO A 374 -3.82 13.27 -5.27
C PRO A 374 -2.35 12.86 -5.10
N ILE A 375 -1.82 13.05 -3.90
CA ILE A 375 -0.64 12.34 -3.42
C ILE A 375 -1.08 11.01 -2.79
N GLU A 376 -0.27 9.98 -2.99
CA GLU A 376 -0.49 8.64 -2.46
C GLU A 376 0.18 8.44 -1.09
N VAL A 377 -0.35 9.07 -0.03
CA VAL A 377 0.15 8.86 1.34
C VAL A 377 -0.53 7.65 1.96
N ARG A 378 0.07 6.47 1.80
CA ARG A 378 -0.52 5.17 2.21
C ARG A 378 -1.98 5.04 1.73
N GLY A 379 -2.26 5.45 0.49
CA GLY A 379 -3.62 5.56 -0.08
C GLY A 379 -3.89 6.92 -0.73
N PRO A 380 -4.99 7.12 -1.48
CA PRO A 380 -5.37 8.45 -1.93
C PRO A 380 -5.87 9.28 -0.74
N VAL A 381 -5.26 10.44 -0.57
CA VAL A 381 -5.89 11.64 0.00
C VAL A 381 -6.88 12.18 -1.05
N ASP A 382 -7.91 12.91 -0.64
CA ASP A 382 -8.79 13.55 -1.63
C ASP A 382 -8.05 14.56 -2.52
N ALA A 383 -8.62 14.80 -3.69
CA ALA A 383 -8.06 15.72 -4.70
C ALA A 383 -8.15 17.21 -4.33
N THR A 384 -8.88 17.52 -3.25
CA THR A 384 -9.04 18.86 -2.69
C THR A 384 -7.84 19.24 -1.83
N TYR A 385 -7.13 20.30 -2.23
CA TYR A 385 -6.06 20.92 -1.45
C TYR A 385 -6.57 22.23 -0.87
N TYR A 386 -6.77 22.27 0.45
CA TYR A 386 -7.22 23.45 1.20
C TYR A 386 -6.06 24.42 1.45
N GLY A 387 -6.38 25.71 1.63
CA GLY A 387 -5.46 26.69 2.20
C GLY A 387 -5.38 26.61 3.74
N ALA A 388 -4.49 27.40 4.33
CA ALA A 388 -4.23 27.43 5.76
C ALA A 388 -5.45 27.92 6.58
N ASP A 389 -6.31 28.78 6.04
CA ASP A 389 -7.59 29.14 6.65
C ASP A 389 -8.71 28.44 5.85
N PHE A 390 -9.50 27.55 6.46
CA PHE A 390 -10.56 26.81 5.76
C PHE A 390 -11.75 26.40 6.65
N ARG A 391 -12.91 26.14 6.01
CA ARG A 391 -14.09 25.55 6.63
C ARG A 391 -14.51 24.31 5.85
N MET A 392 -14.77 23.21 6.56
CA MET A 392 -15.10 21.92 5.97
C MET A 392 -16.35 21.33 6.61
N VAL A 393 -17.26 20.83 5.77
CA VAL A 393 -18.40 20.00 6.21
C VAL A 393 -17.89 18.57 6.37
N MET A 394 -18.10 17.98 7.55
CA MET A 394 -17.82 16.57 7.81
C MET A 394 -18.97 15.71 7.30
N GLU A 395 -18.67 14.59 6.65
CA GLU A 395 -19.68 13.57 6.34
C GLU A 395 -19.98 12.75 7.62
N PRO A 396 -21.25 12.33 7.83
CA PRO A 396 -21.58 11.37 8.88
C PRO A 396 -20.90 10.03 8.58
N ASP A 397 -20.52 9.30 9.63
CA ASP A 397 -19.93 7.98 9.45
C ASP A 397 -20.96 6.91 9.06
N LEU A 398 -20.39 5.78 8.68
CA LEU A 398 -21.02 4.48 8.70
C LEU A 398 -20.38 3.68 9.85
N VAL A 399 -21.21 2.93 10.57
CA VAL A 399 -20.82 2.09 11.68
C VAL A 399 -21.05 0.63 11.32
N VAL A 400 -20.14 -0.25 11.69
CA VAL A 400 -20.35 -1.71 11.64
C VAL A 400 -20.24 -2.28 13.04
N GLU A 401 -21.23 -3.06 13.46
CA GLU A 401 -21.21 -3.82 14.71
C GLU A 401 -21.72 -5.25 14.51
N GLY A 402 -21.49 -6.11 15.49
CA GLY A 402 -21.94 -7.50 15.48
C GLY A 402 -21.17 -8.37 16.45
N VAL A 403 -21.28 -9.70 16.30
CA VAL A 403 -20.58 -10.68 17.12
C VAL A 403 -19.68 -11.57 16.28
N VAL A 404 -18.44 -11.82 16.72
CA VAL A 404 -17.60 -12.91 16.22
C VAL A 404 -17.72 -14.11 17.16
N CYS A 405 -18.24 -15.23 16.66
CA CYS A 405 -18.44 -16.45 17.45
C CYS A 405 -18.13 -17.71 16.66
N ASP A 406 -17.89 -18.81 17.39
CA ASP A 406 -17.79 -20.15 16.82
C ASP A 406 -19.15 -20.57 16.27
N ARG A 407 -19.15 -21.00 15.01
CA ARG A 407 -20.36 -21.31 14.25
C ARG A 407 -21.15 -22.49 14.81
N ASP A 408 -20.47 -23.45 15.42
CA ASP A 408 -21.05 -24.75 15.78
C ASP A 408 -21.49 -24.79 17.27
N THR A 409 -20.84 -24.00 18.14
CA THR A 409 -21.11 -23.90 19.58
C THR A 409 -21.70 -22.56 20.03
N GLY A 410 -21.59 -21.50 19.22
CA GLY A 410 -21.98 -20.13 19.59
C GLY A 410 -21.00 -19.42 20.54
N ALA A 411 -19.90 -20.08 20.95
CA ALA A 411 -18.93 -19.50 21.88
C ALA A 411 -18.26 -18.23 21.31
N PRO A 412 -18.00 -17.18 22.12
CA PRO A 412 -17.37 -15.96 21.65
C PRO A 412 -15.93 -16.18 21.21
N ILE A 413 -15.48 -15.44 20.20
CA ILE A 413 -14.10 -15.49 19.67
C ILE A 413 -13.39 -14.17 19.94
N ALA A 414 -12.20 -14.24 20.53
CA ALA A 414 -11.29 -13.09 20.62
C ALA A 414 -10.68 -12.80 19.24
N ALA A 415 -10.93 -11.64 18.67
CA ALA A 415 -10.46 -11.29 17.34
C ALA A 415 -10.16 -9.80 17.21
N ARG A 416 -9.11 -9.47 16.45
CA ARG A 416 -8.91 -8.15 15.87
C ARG A 416 -9.71 -8.03 14.59
N LEU A 417 -10.50 -6.97 14.49
CA LEU A 417 -11.20 -6.59 13.29
C LEU A 417 -10.55 -5.34 12.70
N THR A 418 -10.30 -5.35 11.40
CA THR A 418 -9.79 -4.19 10.65
C THR A 418 -10.71 -3.95 9.47
N VAL A 419 -11.37 -2.79 9.38
CA VAL A 419 -12.00 -2.37 8.13
C VAL A 419 -10.99 -1.58 7.32
N PHE A 420 -10.83 -1.95 6.05
CA PHE A 420 -10.09 -1.16 5.08
C PHE A 420 -10.91 -0.85 3.84
N ARG A 421 -10.81 0.39 3.38
CA ARG A 421 -11.35 0.83 2.09
C ARG A 421 -10.47 0.30 0.96
N VAL A 422 -11.08 -0.39 0.01
CA VAL A 422 -10.43 -0.88 -1.21
C VAL A 422 -10.58 0.16 -2.30
N VAL A 423 -9.49 0.85 -2.65
CA VAL A 423 -9.47 1.70 -3.84
C VAL A 423 -8.78 0.97 -4.98
N SER A 424 -9.54 0.64 -6.03
CA SER A 424 -9.01 0.06 -7.26
C SER A 424 -8.29 1.14 -8.06
N ARG A 425 -6.96 1.05 -8.09
CA ARG A 425 -6.08 1.99 -8.80
C ARG A 425 -6.32 2.07 -10.32
N VAL A 426 -6.73 0.97 -10.95
CA VAL A 426 -7.04 0.85 -12.38
C VAL A 426 -8.17 -0.16 -12.55
N LYS A 427 -9.28 0.22 -13.18
CA LYS A 427 -10.30 -0.72 -13.68
C LYS A 427 -9.86 -1.31 -15.03
N ARG A 428 -8.99 -2.32 -15.03
CA ARG A 428 -8.70 -3.16 -16.22
C ARG A 428 -9.29 -4.56 -16.04
N PRO A 429 -10.06 -5.09 -17.02
CA PRO A 429 -10.47 -6.49 -17.01
C PRO A 429 -9.27 -7.42 -16.82
N GLY A 430 -9.34 -8.31 -15.83
CA GLY A 430 -8.27 -9.28 -15.54
C GLY A 430 -7.07 -8.78 -14.72
N PHE A 431 -7.00 -7.49 -14.31
CA PHE A 431 -5.85 -6.94 -13.57
C PHE A 431 -6.27 -6.30 -12.23
N GLN A 432 -6.19 -7.06 -11.13
CA GLN A 432 -6.67 -6.64 -9.79
C GLN A 432 -5.55 -6.19 -8.80
N ILE A 433 -4.32 -6.03 -9.26
CA ILE A 433 -3.12 -6.14 -8.37
C ILE A 433 -2.86 -4.90 -7.50
N ASN A 434 -3.47 -3.75 -7.81
CA ASN A 434 -3.22 -2.49 -7.10
C ASN A 434 -4.45 -2.03 -6.30
N ARG A 435 -4.77 -2.72 -5.21
CA ARG A 435 -5.71 -2.21 -4.20
C ARG A 435 -4.93 -1.33 -3.22
N LEU A 436 -5.27 -0.05 -3.13
CA LEU A 436 -4.81 0.80 -2.04
C LEU A 436 -5.76 0.62 -0.85
N ARG A 437 -5.20 0.37 0.34
CA ARG A 437 -5.84 0.72 1.62
C ARG A 437 -5.49 2.18 1.88
N ASN A 438 -6.44 2.99 2.38
CA ASN A 438 -6.21 4.39 2.77
C ASN A 438 -6.81 4.76 4.13
N LEU A 439 -7.45 3.79 4.76
CA LEU A 439 -8.06 3.87 6.06
C LEU A 439 -7.96 2.46 6.63
N ASP A 440 -7.27 2.30 7.74
CA ASP A 440 -7.28 1.09 8.56
C ASP A 440 -7.92 1.50 9.89
N LEU A 441 -9.16 1.06 10.13
CA LEU A 441 -9.87 1.25 11.40
C LEU A 441 -9.95 -0.10 12.10
N ASP A 442 -9.31 -0.17 13.26
CA ASP A 442 -9.19 -1.38 14.06
C ASP A 442 -10.15 -1.37 15.25
N SER A 443 -10.64 -2.55 15.60
CA SER A 443 -11.40 -2.81 16.83
C SER A 443 -11.08 -4.23 17.32
N MET A 444 -11.34 -4.49 18.59
CA MET A 444 -11.19 -5.81 19.21
C MET A 444 -12.57 -6.30 19.64
N THR A 445 -12.79 -7.62 19.60
CA THR A 445 -13.97 -8.17 20.26
C THR A 445 -13.88 -8.04 21.78
N ASP A 446 -15.01 -7.79 22.43
CA ASP A 446 -15.15 -7.89 23.88
C ASP A 446 -15.16 -9.37 24.36
N ALA A 447 -15.29 -9.58 25.67
CA ALA A 447 -15.38 -10.93 26.25
C ALA A 447 -16.59 -11.75 25.77
N ASN A 448 -17.60 -11.11 25.18
CA ASN A 448 -18.80 -11.73 24.59
C ASN A 448 -18.68 -11.86 23.05
N GLY A 449 -17.51 -11.60 22.46
CA GLY A 449 -17.30 -11.64 21.02
C GLY A 449 -17.87 -10.43 20.26
N LYS A 450 -18.46 -9.45 20.96
CA LYS A 450 -19.08 -8.27 20.34
C LYS A 450 -18.02 -7.30 19.85
N TYR A 451 -18.26 -6.65 18.73
CA TYR A 451 -17.41 -5.59 18.21
C TYR A 451 -18.24 -4.42 17.67
N ARG A 452 -17.60 -3.25 17.60
CA ARG A 452 -18.12 -2.04 16.95
C ARG A 452 -16.97 -1.26 16.32
N ILE A 453 -17.19 -0.73 15.12
CA ILE A 453 -16.23 0.03 14.32
C ILE A 453 -16.96 1.25 13.76
N GLU A 454 -16.53 2.43 14.17
CA GLU A 454 -17.09 3.73 13.82
C GLU A 454 -16.16 4.49 12.86
N GLY A 455 -16.62 5.61 12.30
CA GLY A 455 -15.80 6.46 11.44
C GLY A 455 -15.58 5.92 10.02
N LEU A 456 -16.38 4.96 9.55
CA LEU A 456 -16.23 4.41 8.20
C LEU A 456 -16.81 5.37 7.14
N PRO A 457 -16.18 5.52 5.96
CA PRO A 457 -16.70 6.34 4.87
C PRO A 457 -17.80 5.61 4.10
N ARG A 458 -18.76 6.39 3.62
CA ARG A 458 -19.85 5.91 2.75
C ARG A 458 -19.43 5.85 1.28
N ASN A 459 -20.33 5.33 0.44
CA ASN A 459 -20.19 5.14 -1.01
C ASN A 459 -18.86 4.48 -1.44
N SER A 460 -18.35 3.57 -0.62
CA SER A 460 -16.98 3.05 -0.67
C SER A 460 -16.93 1.51 -0.68
N GLU A 461 -15.99 0.94 -1.42
CA GLU A 461 -15.76 -0.51 -1.42
C GLU A 461 -15.02 -0.91 -0.13
N LEU A 462 -15.75 -1.11 0.96
CA LEU A 462 -15.20 -1.50 2.26
C LEU A 462 -14.99 -3.01 2.38
N THR A 463 -13.92 -3.43 3.06
CA THR A 463 -13.65 -4.83 3.39
C THR A 463 -13.32 -4.96 4.88
N LEU A 464 -14.10 -5.75 5.60
CA LEU A 464 -13.85 -6.15 6.98
C LEU A 464 -12.94 -7.38 6.99
N ASN A 465 -11.75 -7.24 7.59
CA ASN A 465 -10.87 -8.35 7.92
C ASN A 465 -11.09 -8.75 9.38
N VAL A 466 -11.35 -10.03 9.62
CA VAL A 466 -11.44 -10.63 10.95
C VAL A 466 -10.23 -11.55 11.14
N MET A 467 -9.36 -11.20 12.09
CA MET A 467 -8.21 -11.98 12.50
C MET A 467 -8.42 -12.52 13.93
N PRO A 468 -8.64 -13.84 14.09
CA PRO A 468 -8.67 -14.49 15.40
C PRO A 468 -7.33 -14.37 16.12
N GLU A 469 -7.36 -14.00 17.39
CA GLU A 469 -6.16 -13.76 18.21
C GLU A 469 -5.42 -15.04 18.63
N GLY A 470 -4.12 -14.91 18.88
CA GLY A 470 -3.25 -15.98 19.39
C GLY A 470 -3.33 -17.27 18.56
N ASP A 471 -3.41 -18.42 19.23
CA ASP A 471 -3.43 -19.77 18.63
C ASP A 471 -4.85 -20.33 18.43
N GLN A 472 -5.91 -19.52 18.58
CA GLN A 472 -7.29 -19.98 18.41
C GLN A 472 -7.51 -20.60 17.02
N PRO A 473 -8.05 -21.83 16.88
CA PRO A 473 -8.09 -22.56 15.62
C PRO A 473 -9.21 -22.08 14.68
N TYR A 474 -9.23 -20.79 14.35
CA TYR A 474 -10.09 -20.16 13.36
C TYR A 474 -9.26 -19.47 12.29
N PHE A 475 -9.75 -19.51 11.05
CA PHE A 475 -9.11 -18.88 9.90
C PHE A 475 -9.41 -17.38 9.81
N ARG A 476 -8.39 -16.59 9.45
CA ARG A 476 -8.55 -15.20 9.01
C ARG A 476 -9.53 -15.14 7.84
N THR A 477 -10.56 -14.31 7.97
CA THR A 477 -11.66 -14.17 6.98
C THR A 477 -11.84 -12.71 6.56
N GLU A 478 -12.08 -12.45 5.28
CA GLU A 478 -12.38 -11.12 4.73
C GLU A 478 -13.80 -11.07 4.18
N PHE A 479 -14.59 -10.09 4.59
CA PHE A 479 -15.94 -9.81 4.09
C PHE A 479 -15.92 -8.49 3.30
N ARG A 480 -16.47 -8.47 2.09
CA ARG A 480 -16.89 -7.20 1.49
C ARG A 480 -18.11 -6.72 2.25
N LEU A 481 -18.04 -5.52 2.82
CA LEU A 481 -19.21 -4.88 3.41
C LEU A 481 -20.05 -4.30 2.27
N ALA A 482 -21.35 -4.58 2.29
CA ALA A 482 -22.33 -3.87 1.48
C ALA A 482 -22.90 -2.74 2.33
N GLU A 483 -22.97 -1.53 1.78
CA GLU A 483 -23.65 -0.43 2.45
C GLU A 483 -25.17 -0.66 2.44
N PRO A 484 -25.87 -0.35 3.53
CA PRO A 484 -27.30 -0.62 3.65
C PRO A 484 -28.12 0.39 2.86
N ASP A 485 -29.10 -0.10 2.10
CA ASP A 485 -30.06 0.74 1.39
C ASP A 485 -30.82 1.68 2.36
N GLY A 486 -31.15 2.87 1.86
CA GLY A 486 -31.93 3.88 2.60
C GLY A 486 -31.13 4.74 3.57
N GLY A 487 -29.80 4.81 3.44
CA GLY A 487 -28.96 5.78 4.15
C GLY A 487 -28.68 5.45 5.63
N ARG A 488 -29.04 4.25 6.10
CA ARG A 488 -28.76 3.81 7.48
C ARG A 488 -27.29 4.02 7.85
N GLU A 489 -27.06 4.44 9.09
CA GLU A 489 -25.74 4.69 9.68
C GLU A 489 -25.12 3.40 10.26
N LEU A 490 -25.90 2.32 10.39
CA LEU A 490 -25.48 1.08 11.06
C LEU A 490 -25.61 -0.15 10.16
N ILE A 491 -24.52 -0.92 10.09
CA ILE A 491 -24.46 -2.28 9.56
C ILE A 491 -24.34 -3.25 10.74
N THR A 492 -25.29 -4.18 10.85
CA THR A 492 -25.15 -5.34 11.73
C THR A 492 -24.59 -6.53 10.94
N LEU A 493 -23.48 -7.11 11.39
CA LEU A 493 -22.82 -8.24 10.74
C LEU A 493 -22.30 -9.25 11.77
N ASP A 494 -23.02 -10.35 11.95
CA ASP A 494 -22.53 -11.47 12.78
C ASP A 494 -21.61 -12.39 11.98
N VAL A 495 -20.43 -12.65 12.55
CA VAL A 495 -19.35 -13.42 11.96
C VAL A 495 -19.22 -14.78 12.64
N LYS A 496 -19.85 -15.79 12.04
CA LYS A 496 -19.84 -17.17 12.56
C LYS A 496 -18.68 -17.97 11.95
N LEU A 497 -17.53 -17.99 12.62
CA LEU A 497 -16.33 -18.68 12.15
C LEU A 497 -16.40 -20.17 12.46
N ARG A 498 -16.04 -21.01 11.49
CA ARG A 498 -15.90 -22.45 11.73
C ARG A 498 -14.50 -22.79 12.25
N ARG A 499 -14.45 -23.61 13.30
CA ARG A 499 -13.23 -24.21 13.83
C ARG A 499 -12.50 -25.05 12.77
N GLY A 500 -11.20 -24.82 12.64
CA GLY A 500 -10.26 -25.65 11.87
C GLY A 500 -9.66 -26.77 12.73
N VAL A 501 -8.85 -27.61 12.09
CA VAL A 501 -8.08 -28.67 12.76
C VAL A 501 -6.74 -28.09 13.19
N LEU A 502 -6.37 -28.22 14.45
CA LEU A 502 -5.08 -27.75 14.94
C LEU A 502 -3.98 -28.77 14.60
N PHE A 503 -3.01 -28.38 13.79
CA PHE A 503 -1.76 -29.11 13.68
C PHE A 503 -0.83 -28.73 14.83
N ARG A 504 -0.16 -29.73 15.39
CA ARG A 504 1.02 -29.55 16.24
C ARG A 504 2.15 -30.45 15.78
N GLY A 505 3.38 -30.00 15.95
CA GLY A 505 4.55 -30.83 15.71
C GLY A 505 5.83 -30.05 15.84
N THR A 506 6.91 -30.64 15.38
CA THR A 506 8.26 -30.08 15.40
C THR A 506 8.80 -29.90 13.99
N LEU A 507 9.63 -28.88 13.80
CA LEU A 507 10.46 -28.69 12.60
C LEU A 507 11.93 -28.83 12.98
N THR A 508 12.59 -29.87 12.47
CA THR A 508 14.01 -30.14 12.74
C THR A 508 14.85 -30.18 11.47
N GLU A 509 16.16 -30.03 11.62
CA GLU A 509 17.12 -30.38 10.58
C GLU A 509 17.18 -31.90 10.44
N LYS A 510 17.11 -32.38 9.20
CA LYS A 510 17.15 -33.81 8.87
C LYS A 510 18.52 -34.45 9.19
N GLN A 511 19.61 -33.69 9.04
CA GLN A 511 20.97 -34.17 9.29
C GLN A 511 21.31 -34.28 10.77
N THR A 512 20.89 -33.30 11.58
CA THR A 512 21.41 -33.11 12.95
C THR A 512 20.36 -33.36 14.03
N GLY A 513 19.07 -33.43 13.66
CA GLY A 513 17.95 -33.46 14.60
C GLY A 513 17.70 -32.13 15.33
N LYS A 514 18.50 -31.09 15.09
CA LYS A 514 18.36 -29.80 15.79
C LYS A 514 17.07 -29.08 15.38
N PRO A 515 16.43 -28.33 16.29
CA PRO A 515 15.25 -27.54 15.97
C PRO A 515 15.57 -26.41 14.99
N ILE A 516 14.60 -26.05 14.15
CA ILE A 516 14.68 -24.90 13.24
C ILE A 516 13.69 -23.83 13.72
N PRO A 517 14.15 -22.79 14.43
CA PRO A 517 13.29 -21.75 14.96
C PRO A 517 12.92 -20.69 13.92
N ASN A 518 11.87 -19.91 14.19
CA ASN A 518 11.43 -18.77 13.39
C ASN A 518 11.09 -19.09 11.91
N ALA A 519 10.93 -20.37 11.56
CA ALA A 519 10.37 -20.80 10.29
C ALA A 519 8.87 -20.48 10.27
N ARG A 520 8.33 -20.10 9.11
CA ARG A 520 6.93 -19.64 8.96
C ARG A 520 6.10 -20.69 8.23
N PHE A 521 4.85 -20.89 8.66
CA PHE A 521 3.98 -21.98 8.19
C PHE A 521 2.72 -21.46 7.50
N ASP A 522 2.42 -21.99 6.32
CA ASP A 522 1.14 -21.82 5.63
C ASP A 522 0.44 -23.18 5.48
N TYR A 523 -0.89 -23.17 5.47
CA TYR A 523 -1.71 -24.31 5.05
C TYR A 523 -2.55 -23.96 3.81
N PHE A 524 -2.52 -24.83 2.81
CA PHE A 524 -3.21 -24.68 1.54
C PHE A 524 -4.13 -25.87 1.26
N PRO A 525 -5.46 -25.77 1.41
CA PRO A 525 -6.35 -26.83 0.97
C PRO A 525 -6.32 -26.95 -0.56
N LEU A 526 -6.33 -28.18 -1.06
CA LEU A 526 -6.41 -28.44 -2.50
C LEU A 526 -7.77 -27.98 -3.04
N ARG A 527 -7.85 -27.55 -4.31
CA ARG A 527 -9.15 -27.21 -4.93
C ARG A 527 -10.13 -28.38 -4.99
N THR A 528 -9.62 -29.61 -4.88
CA THR A 528 -10.41 -30.84 -4.82
C THR A 528 -10.86 -31.23 -3.41
N ASN A 529 -10.53 -30.44 -2.37
CA ASN A 529 -11.00 -30.71 -1.01
C ASN A 529 -12.46 -30.23 -0.83
N PRO A 530 -13.44 -31.14 -0.65
CA PRO A 530 -14.86 -30.79 -0.57
C PRO A 530 -15.22 -30.03 0.71
N ASN A 531 -14.39 -30.09 1.76
CA ASN A 531 -14.67 -29.40 3.02
C ASN A 531 -14.37 -27.90 2.98
N ALA A 532 -13.60 -27.42 1.98
CA ALA A 532 -13.19 -26.03 1.91
C ALA A 532 -14.38 -25.06 1.82
N SER A 533 -15.44 -25.42 1.09
CA SER A 533 -16.68 -24.63 0.98
C SER A 533 -17.36 -24.35 2.32
N GLN A 534 -17.06 -25.14 3.35
CA GLN A 534 -17.66 -25.04 4.69
C GLN A 534 -16.95 -23.99 5.58
N TYR A 535 -15.89 -23.35 5.07
CA TYR A 535 -15.13 -22.28 5.73
C TYR A 535 -15.27 -20.98 4.94
N LEU A 536 -15.74 -19.91 5.60
CA LEU A 536 -16.01 -18.61 4.97
C LEU A 536 -14.84 -18.11 4.11
N ARG A 537 -13.60 -18.24 4.61
CA ARG A 537 -12.34 -17.90 3.91
C ARG A 537 -12.25 -18.41 2.47
N TYR A 538 -12.80 -19.59 2.17
CA TYR A 538 -12.67 -20.24 0.86
C TYR A 538 -13.93 -20.12 -0.01
N GLN A 539 -14.92 -19.32 0.41
CA GLN A 539 -16.13 -19.03 -0.35
C GLN A 539 -15.94 -17.85 -1.31
N GLY A 540 -16.69 -17.86 -2.42
CA GLY A 540 -16.49 -16.94 -3.55
C GLY A 540 -16.90 -15.47 -3.31
N ASN A 541 -17.46 -15.14 -2.14
CA ASN A 541 -17.74 -13.76 -1.72
C ASN A 541 -16.54 -13.10 -1.00
N THR A 542 -15.53 -13.87 -0.62
CA THR A 542 -14.32 -13.32 0.00
C THR A 542 -13.49 -12.55 -1.01
N SER A 543 -12.77 -11.53 -0.52
CA SER A 543 -11.88 -10.74 -1.36
C SER A 543 -10.78 -11.64 -1.96
N SER A 544 -10.73 -11.66 -3.30
CA SER A 544 -10.06 -12.63 -4.20
C SER A 544 -8.52 -12.72 -4.11
N SER A 545 -7.92 -12.34 -2.99
CA SER A 545 -6.48 -12.43 -2.72
C SER A 545 -6.22 -12.54 -1.21
N VAL A 546 -6.91 -13.46 -0.52
CA VAL A 546 -6.68 -13.67 0.92
C VAL A 546 -5.22 -14.09 1.13
N ARG A 547 -4.48 -13.27 1.88
CA ARG A 547 -3.03 -13.47 2.04
C ARG A 547 -2.76 -14.76 2.86
N PRO A 548 -1.64 -15.45 2.57
CA PRO A 548 -1.22 -16.61 3.35
C PRO A 548 -1.03 -16.24 4.84
N MET A 549 -1.39 -17.15 5.76
CA MET A 549 -1.41 -16.89 7.21
C MET A 549 -0.04 -17.05 7.90
N ARG A 550 1.05 -17.31 7.16
CA ARG A 550 2.44 -17.45 7.63
C ARG A 550 3.02 -16.39 8.57
N GLN A 551 2.35 -15.26 8.76
CA GLN A 551 2.79 -14.27 9.73
C GLN A 551 2.45 -14.71 11.16
N ARG A 552 1.30 -15.37 11.32
CA ARG A 552 0.75 -15.90 12.58
C ARG A 552 1.46 -17.18 13.04
N PHE A 553 1.71 -18.13 12.14
CA PHE A 553 2.29 -19.43 12.48
C PHE A 553 3.81 -19.47 12.28
N LYS A 554 4.54 -19.66 13.38
CA LYS A 554 6.00 -19.78 13.42
C LYS A 554 6.44 -20.94 14.30
N SER A 555 7.63 -21.48 14.04
CA SER A 555 8.29 -22.38 14.99
C SER A 555 8.95 -21.58 16.12
N ALA A 556 8.82 -22.10 17.35
CA ALA A 556 9.51 -21.60 18.53
C ALA A 556 10.99 -22.01 18.55
N GLU A 557 11.74 -21.60 19.59
CA GLU A 557 13.17 -21.89 19.73
C GLU A 557 13.49 -23.40 19.83
N ASP A 558 12.55 -24.20 20.33
CA ASP A 558 12.60 -25.67 20.37
C ASP A 558 12.10 -26.34 19.06
N GLY A 559 11.81 -25.54 18.02
CA GLY A 559 11.31 -26.01 16.74
C GLY A 559 9.84 -26.43 16.76
N SER A 560 9.15 -26.38 17.90
CA SER A 560 7.71 -26.69 17.98
C SER A 560 6.89 -25.65 17.24
N PHE A 561 5.79 -26.06 16.61
CA PHE A 561 4.87 -25.16 15.90
C PHE A 561 3.41 -25.56 16.06
N SER A 562 2.52 -24.57 15.92
CA SER A 562 1.09 -24.73 15.71
C SER A 562 0.70 -24.20 14.33
N LEU A 563 -0.31 -24.80 13.70
CA LEU A 563 -0.85 -24.39 12.39
C LEU A 563 -2.32 -24.82 12.29
N ILE A 564 -3.15 -24.12 11.50
CA ILE A 564 -4.57 -24.49 11.32
C ILE A 564 -4.78 -25.11 9.94
N GLY A 565 -5.44 -26.27 9.90
CA GLY A 565 -5.89 -26.97 8.69
C GLY A 565 -7.41 -27.12 8.60
N ILE A 566 -7.86 -27.82 7.57
CA ILE A 566 -9.25 -28.30 7.42
C ILE A 566 -9.26 -29.81 7.13
N PRO A 567 -10.34 -30.54 7.42
CA PRO A 567 -10.49 -31.95 7.05
C PRO A 567 -10.29 -32.18 5.53
N GLY A 568 -9.73 -33.33 5.15
CA GLY A 568 -9.41 -33.67 3.76
C GLY A 568 -7.98 -33.31 3.33
N LYS A 569 -7.73 -33.25 2.02
CA LYS A 569 -6.39 -33.03 1.45
C LYS A 569 -5.98 -31.55 1.47
N GLY A 570 -4.75 -31.29 1.92
CA GLY A 570 -4.12 -29.98 1.88
C GLY A 570 -2.61 -30.08 1.93
N ILE A 571 -1.93 -28.94 1.81
CA ILE A 571 -0.47 -28.85 1.82
C ILE A 571 -0.05 -27.94 2.98
N ILE A 572 0.84 -28.45 3.83
CA ILE A 572 1.61 -27.60 4.75
C ILE A 572 2.84 -27.11 4.00
N ALA A 573 3.10 -25.80 4.02
CA ALA A 573 4.26 -25.20 3.36
C ALA A 573 5.08 -24.39 4.38
N VAL A 574 6.39 -24.59 4.38
CA VAL A 574 7.32 -23.99 5.35
C VAL A 574 8.28 -23.05 4.64
N GLN A 575 8.33 -21.80 5.10
CA GLN A 575 9.28 -20.78 4.67
C GLN A 575 10.33 -20.59 5.77
N ILE A 576 11.56 -21.01 5.48
CA ILE A 576 12.71 -20.85 6.38
C ILE A 576 13.52 -19.64 5.91
N ASN A 577 13.77 -18.67 6.79
CA ASN A 577 14.50 -17.44 6.48
C ASN A 577 16.03 -17.63 6.54
N ASN A 578 16.53 -18.77 6.06
CA ASN A 578 17.96 -19.08 5.96
C ASN A 578 18.24 -19.65 4.55
N PRO A 579 19.14 -19.04 3.76
CA PRO A 579 19.39 -19.45 2.37
C PRO A 579 20.06 -20.82 2.21
N VAL A 580 20.61 -21.42 3.27
CA VAL A 580 21.25 -22.75 3.19
C VAL A 580 20.24 -23.86 2.86
N TYR A 581 18.98 -23.74 3.28
CA TYR A 581 17.96 -24.73 2.98
C TYR A 581 17.43 -24.52 1.55
N PRO A 582 17.58 -25.50 0.64
CA PRO A 582 17.08 -25.41 -0.73
C PRO A 582 15.54 -25.29 -0.77
N ARG A 583 15.03 -24.73 -1.87
CA ARG A 583 13.58 -24.55 -2.06
C ARG A 583 12.93 -25.72 -2.77
N GLY A 584 11.69 -26.00 -2.41
CA GLY A 584 10.82 -26.95 -3.13
C GLY A 584 10.95 -28.41 -2.72
N ALA A 585 11.52 -28.75 -1.56
CA ALA A 585 11.48 -30.12 -1.05
C ALA A 585 10.02 -30.58 -0.89
N GLY A 586 9.67 -31.75 -1.43
CA GLY A 586 8.29 -32.25 -1.47
C GLY A 586 7.51 -31.89 -2.74
N LEU A 587 8.02 -30.98 -3.60
CA LEU A 587 7.38 -30.70 -4.91
C LEU A 587 7.37 -31.93 -5.83
N GLU A 588 8.28 -32.87 -5.64
CA GLU A 588 8.33 -34.10 -6.43
C GLU A 588 7.09 -35.00 -6.24
N GLN A 589 6.43 -34.89 -5.08
CA GLN A 589 5.15 -35.53 -4.73
C GLN A 589 3.92 -34.69 -5.14
N LEU A 590 4.13 -33.46 -5.64
CA LEU A 590 3.07 -32.49 -5.93
C LEU A 590 2.99 -32.13 -7.43
N LYS A 591 3.74 -32.83 -8.31
CA LYS A 591 3.90 -32.51 -9.73
C LYS A 591 2.57 -32.32 -10.48
N ASP A 592 1.60 -33.20 -10.23
CA ASP A 592 0.29 -33.19 -10.90
C ASP A 592 -0.61 -32.02 -10.44
N LEU A 593 -0.25 -31.37 -9.32
CA LEU A 593 -0.93 -30.19 -8.80
C LEU A 593 -0.31 -28.88 -9.31
N ILE A 594 0.80 -28.92 -10.06
CA ILE A 594 1.50 -27.72 -10.55
C ILE A 594 0.75 -27.10 -11.75
N ASN A 595 0.15 -25.94 -11.54
CA ASN A 595 -0.32 -25.10 -12.64
C ASN A 595 0.87 -24.40 -13.32
N LYS A 596 1.45 -25.06 -14.34
CA LYS A 596 2.61 -24.56 -15.09
C LYS A 596 2.43 -23.16 -15.68
N LYS A 597 1.21 -22.76 -16.04
CA LYS A 597 0.92 -21.39 -16.57
C LYS A 597 0.99 -20.30 -15.50
N ARG A 598 0.82 -20.65 -14.21
CA ARG A 598 0.79 -19.69 -13.08
C ARG A 598 1.99 -19.81 -12.14
N GLY A 599 2.77 -20.87 -12.20
CA GLY A 599 3.87 -21.12 -11.25
C GLY A 599 3.39 -21.44 -9.83
N THR A 600 2.17 -21.97 -9.70
CA THR A 600 1.50 -22.21 -8.41
C THR A 600 0.92 -23.62 -8.33
N LEU A 601 0.71 -24.12 -7.11
CA LEU A 601 -0.07 -25.34 -6.89
C LEU A 601 -1.59 -25.06 -7.01
N ASN A 602 -2.35 -26.10 -7.34
CA ASN A 602 -3.80 -26.03 -7.55
C ASN A 602 -4.59 -26.02 -6.23
N THR A 603 -4.43 -24.94 -5.47
CA THR A 603 -4.97 -24.72 -4.12
C THR A 603 -5.97 -23.56 -4.11
N PHE A 604 -6.76 -23.43 -3.03
CA PHE A 604 -7.66 -22.29 -2.86
C PHE A 604 -6.88 -20.96 -2.74
N ASP A 605 -5.98 -20.89 -1.75
CA ASP A 605 -5.06 -19.76 -1.56
C ASP A 605 -3.83 -19.85 -2.48
N HIS A 606 -3.09 -18.75 -2.66
CA HIS A 606 -1.94 -18.65 -3.57
C HIS A 606 -0.69 -19.38 -3.02
N CYS A 607 -0.48 -20.63 -3.44
CA CYS A 607 0.72 -21.41 -3.14
C CYS A 607 1.74 -21.34 -4.28
N SER A 608 2.71 -20.41 -4.21
CA SER A 608 3.85 -20.34 -5.13
C SER A 608 4.82 -21.51 -4.93
N ILE A 609 5.26 -22.15 -6.03
CA ILE A 609 6.22 -23.27 -5.97
C ILE A 609 7.65 -22.82 -5.62
N THR A 610 7.97 -21.53 -5.70
CA THR A 610 9.32 -20.99 -5.48
C THR A 610 9.50 -20.27 -4.15
N SER A 611 8.46 -20.19 -3.32
CA SER A 611 8.46 -19.38 -2.08
C SER A 611 8.80 -20.14 -0.79
N TYR A 612 8.86 -21.47 -0.83
CA TYR A 612 8.97 -22.33 0.35
C TYR A 612 10.14 -23.30 0.25
N GLN A 613 10.69 -23.68 1.40
CA GLN A 613 11.74 -24.68 1.53
C GLN A 613 11.16 -26.08 1.51
N LEU A 614 10.10 -26.32 2.28
CA LEU A 614 9.43 -27.60 2.41
C LEU A 614 7.94 -27.46 2.08
N LEU A 615 7.39 -28.43 1.35
CA LEU A 615 5.96 -28.60 1.12
C LEU A 615 5.57 -30.05 1.43
N LYS A 616 4.57 -30.27 2.28
CA LYS A 616 4.11 -31.60 2.67
C LYS A 616 2.62 -31.75 2.36
N LEU A 617 2.28 -32.71 1.50
CA LEU A 617 0.90 -33.14 1.34
C LEU A 617 0.44 -33.85 2.62
N VAL A 618 -0.71 -33.43 3.15
CA VAL A 618 -1.37 -34.03 4.31
C VAL A 618 -2.82 -34.38 3.97
N THR A 619 -3.33 -35.45 4.56
CA THR A 619 -4.76 -35.79 4.52
C THR A 619 -5.27 -35.80 5.96
N VAL A 620 -6.11 -34.82 6.28
CA VAL A 620 -6.65 -34.63 7.63
C VAL A 620 -7.93 -35.45 7.78
N PRO A 621 -8.08 -36.30 8.81
CA PRO A 621 -9.30 -37.09 9.01
C PRO A 621 -10.54 -36.22 9.22
N SER A 622 -11.70 -36.72 8.80
CA SER A 622 -12.99 -36.13 9.16
C SER A 622 -13.21 -36.20 10.67
N GLY A 623 -13.73 -35.12 11.27
CA GLY A 623 -14.00 -35.05 12.71
C GLY A 623 -12.77 -34.80 13.60
N ALA A 624 -11.56 -34.78 13.05
CA ALA A 624 -10.36 -34.43 13.82
C ALA A 624 -10.42 -32.96 14.29
N SER A 625 -10.23 -32.73 15.59
CA SER A 625 -10.01 -31.39 16.17
C SER A 625 -8.52 -31.00 16.19
N GLU A 626 -7.63 -32.00 16.22
CA GLU A 626 -6.18 -31.86 16.31
C GLU A 626 -5.48 -32.98 15.51
N MET A 627 -4.27 -32.72 15.01
CA MET A 627 -3.45 -33.69 14.28
C MET A 627 -1.94 -33.43 14.53
N LYS A 628 -1.17 -34.48 14.84
CA LYS A 628 0.29 -34.37 14.95
C LYS A 628 0.97 -34.49 13.58
N VAL A 629 1.91 -33.58 13.27
CA VAL A 629 2.73 -33.61 12.04
C VAL A 629 4.13 -33.07 12.32
N ASP A 630 5.10 -33.96 12.44
CA ASP A 630 6.52 -33.59 12.50
C ASP A 630 7.11 -33.43 11.08
N LEU A 631 8.01 -32.47 10.93
CA LEU A 631 8.57 -32.04 9.66
C LEU A 631 10.10 -31.94 9.76
N GLN A 632 10.78 -32.30 8.68
CA GLN A 632 12.24 -32.22 8.60
C GLN A 632 12.66 -31.42 7.36
N ALA A 633 13.56 -30.45 7.54
CA ALA A 633 14.20 -29.74 6.45
C ALA A 633 15.62 -30.28 6.23
N ASP A 634 15.96 -30.47 4.97
CA ASP A 634 17.27 -30.95 4.52
C ASP A 634 18.14 -29.73 4.18
N LEU A 635 19.40 -29.68 4.63
CA LEU A 635 20.36 -28.63 4.24
C LEU A 635 20.77 -28.72 2.75
N GLY A 636 20.39 -29.79 2.06
CA GLY A 636 20.87 -30.13 0.74
C GLY A 636 22.32 -30.63 0.77
N THR A 637 22.76 -31.26 -0.32
CA THR A 637 24.17 -31.63 -0.45
C THR A 637 25.01 -30.40 -0.74
N VAL A 638 25.49 -29.74 0.32
CA VAL A 638 26.68 -28.89 0.26
C VAL A 638 27.85 -29.80 -0.11
N LYS A 639 28.07 -29.99 -1.41
CA LYS A 639 29.35 -30.51 -1.91
C LYS A 639 30.39 -29.42 -1.66
N VAL A 640 30.97 -29.43 -0.46
CA VAL A 640 32.29 -28.85 -0.24
C VAL A 640 33.20 -29.59 -1.21
N PRO A 641 33.82 -28.93 -2.22
CA PRO A 641 34.80 -29.60 -3.04
C PRO A 641 35.94 -29.99 -2.12
N ALA A 642 36.22 -31.30 -2.01
CA ALA A 642 37.41 -31.77 -1.32
C ALA A 642 38.61 -31.08 -1.97
N LYS A 643 39.42 -30.37 -1.18
CA LYS A 643 40.70 -29.82 -1.65
C LYS A 643 41.50 -30.99 -2.23
N LYS A 644 41.82 -30.88 -3.52
CA LYS A 644 42.91 -31.59 -4.18
C LYS A 644 44.06 -30.61 -4.35
#